data_AF-A0A971GP07-F1
#
_entry.id   AF-A0A971GP07-F1
#
_cell.length_a   1.000
_cell.length_b   1.000
_cell.length_c   1.000
_cell.angle_alpha   90.00
_cell.angle_beta   90.00
_cell.angle_gamma   90.00
#
_symmetry.space_group_name_H-M   'P 1'
#
loop_
_entity.id
_entity.type
_entity.pdbx_description
1 polymer ?
#
loop_
_entity_poly.entity_id
_entity_poly.type
_entity_poly.pdbx_seq_one_letter_code
_entity_poly.pdbx_strand_id
1 'polypeptide(L)'
;MKKDFGYREIPYNYTSFSDREIILKYFDSGTWDLLDDLRTKRITGRSAKLIFEIIGDIFIIDRNPYIFNDYLEDKKKQKKLRKLHNIRCESIRNKTTNPLILELLEKLKAVDARFFQKFKDEEKKRRRIQFTLGQILSKDNIHFSAFHKVSHVTDATDLRVEYPAVVVYPENTAEISKLVKAAKSLNLKIIPRGGGTGLTGGAIPVVENTMVVNIEKMRGISNIEFTEVNGIEIPYVETDAGVITETVTHYCHKQGYIFATDPTSAWASTIGGNIAENAGGKKCVMWGTTIDNILSFRLINAEGTLLEVRRRNHPHRKINPEDEVIFEVYTLSRKKGEKLLRTINLTGLDVRKEGVGKDITNKALKGVPGIQKEGGDGIIVSAKFVLYRPFQHCRTICLEFFGTNLVNASKAIVEIKDSFQNNTRAYLTALEHFDEKYVKAINYRNKSYRSDFPKAVLLIDIESNDHDELEKSSRQILDIVTPYNTEGFIAETDEKREIFWKDRKNLGAIARHTNAFKLNEDIVIPVEALPQFSDFIDRLNLQNELENDCLLIDELTEYFNRKQDTEDPFFGTKLQSYLANIAQVKEKYVSYIENMEKPASIQKNILCSGDTSRPLFELLRDGIILYSTHDDVTGHFRKNFHGYNEMIAEFDEIVEYRNSRKLIIATHMHAGDGNIHVNIPVHSNDCRMMQKADETAGIVMKATTDKFNGVISGEHGIGLTKLKFIDKSVLEDYARYKKKADPDDIFNPGKLRHDFPLNSIYTPSLNLLELEAFILEVADMKDLTKSIASCVRCGKCKEVCNTHYPECSMFYSPRNKILAVTLITEAVLYEAQTTNNLSFHNFRMLRDISDHCTMCHNCYNPCPVNIDFGNVSLAIRKLLNERKRSEPKFITSFVLFYLKRKGYYANKILRILLLRIGYSMQRLGYLLNKPLNRVTAIIVPKINGILQSRLPRTGKPSVRELLSLKGTNTFFAFQNKKMELKKSVVYFPGCGSERMFPDISMAVIALLYNAGVRVVIPPEYLCCGYPLMANGRMKEAETKSYENRVIFHRISDIVNYMEIEDVIVSCGTCFEMLNKYNIENIFPGAAITDINEFIARESIYQKKFNNTLLYHEPCHSPLKSIGADKTFIAIYGNKPLSAPNCCGEGGTMSLSTPHISNSLRGRKRDNFLSIIEKKEPLTILTSCPSCVQGLSKINNRVSVQGKHLAVHLAESFLGKNWKKDFIKSVNKNEGVERIIL
;
A
#
# COMPACT_ATOMS: atom_id res chain seq x y z
N MET A 1 -18.44 -1.20 -29.97
CA MET A 1 -17.39 -1.79 -29.10
C MET A 1 -16.16 -2.46 -29.77
N LYS A 2 -15.83 -2.24 -31.05
CA LYS A 2 -14.59 -2.83 -31.65
C LYS A 2 -13.71 -1.87 -32.48
N LYS A 3 -13.93 -0.53 -32.43
CA LYS A 3 -13.26 0.41 -33.35
C LYS A 3 -12.70 1.73 -32.78
N ASP A 4 -12.70 1.97 -31.47
CA ASP A 4 -12.07 3.18 -30.90
C ASP A 4 -10.60 3.02 -30.47
N PHE A 5 -9.93 1.95 -30.90
CA PHE A 5 -8.48 1.75 -30.72
C PHE A 5 -7.65 2.32 -31.89
N GLY A 6 -8.02 3.47 -32.45
CA GLY A 6 -7.39 4.04 -33.67
C GLY A 6 -5.86 4.28 -33.63
N TYR A 7 -5.17 4.00 -32.51
CA TYR A 7 -3.75 4.32 -32.30
C TYR A 7 -2.90 3.20 -31.63
N ARG A 8 -3.38 1.95 -31.59
CA ARG A 8 -2.63 0.83 -30.97
C ARG A 8 -2.64 -0.43 -31.85
N GLU A 9 -1.73 -0.47 -32.82
CA GLU A 9 -1.48 -1.63 -33.68
C GLU A 9 -0.30 -2.48 -33.21
N ILE A 10 0.59 -1.92 -32.36
CA ILE A 10 1.70 -2.67 -31.77
C ILE A 10 1.16 -3.61 -30.69
N PRO A 11 1.29 -4.95 -30.84
CA PRO A 11 0.78 -5.90 -29.87
C PRO A 11 1.54 -5.83 -28.54
N TYR A 12 0.94 -6.40 -27.50
CA TYR A 12 1.53 -6.51 -26.16
C TYR A 12 1.79 -5.18 -25.44
N ASN A 13 1.20 -4.09 -25.93
CA ASN A 13 1.27 -2.77 -25.31
C ASN A 13 0.16 -2.57 -24.26
N TYR A 14 0.48 -2.97 -23.03
CA TYR A 14 -0.38 -2.79 -21.85
C TYR A 14 -0.04 -1.53 -21.04
N THR A 15 0.40 -0.45 -21.70
CA THR A 15 0.89 0.78 -21.05
C THR A 15 0.14 2.03 -21.51
N SER A 16 0.41 3.19 -20.92
CA SER A 16 -0.14 4.47 -21.39
C SER A 16 0.45 4.93 -22.74
N PHE A 17 1.57 4.37 -23.21
CA PHE A 17 2.14 4.70 -24.53
C PHE A 17 1.19 4.33 -25.67
N SER A 18 1.12 5.19 -26.69
CA SER A 18 0.60 4.85 -28.01
C SER A 18 1.69 4.20 -28.86
N ASP A 19 1.35 3.79 -30.08
CA ASP A 19 2.36 3.29 -31.03
C ASP A 19 3.47 4.32 -31.27
N ARG A 20 3.14 5.62 -31.27
CA ARG A 20 4.10 6.70 -31.52
C ARG A 20 5.23 6.72 -30.51
N GLU A 21 4.91 6.67 -29.21
CA GLU A 21 5.93 6.70 -28.16
C GLU A 21 6.81 5.45 -28.19
N ILE A 22 6.25 4.28 -28.54
CA ILE A 22 7.04 3.05 -28.71
C ILE A 22 8.02 3.18 -29.87
N ILE A 23 7.59 3.74 -31.00
CA ILE A 23 8.46 3.99 -32.15
C ILE A 23 9.57 4.97 -31.77
N LEU A 24 9.25 6.09 -31.13
CA LEU A 24 10.26 7.07 -30.69
C LEU A 24 11.25 6.53 -29.66
N LYS A 25 10.89 5.49 -28.89
CA LYS A 25 11.81 4.85 -27.94
C LYS A 25 12.94 4.09 -28.64
N TYR A 26 12.67 3.44 -29.78
CA TYR A 26 13.64 2.57 -30.46
C TYR A 26 14.16 3.12 -31.79
N PHE A 27 13.43 4.07 -32.39
CA PHE A 27 13.66 4.69 -33.69
C PHE A 27 13.66 6.23 -33.58
N ASP A 28 13.53 6.91 -34.71
CA ASP A 28 13.48 8.37 -34.84
C ASP A 28 12.08 8.86 -35.27
N SER A 29 11.86 10.18 -35.22
CA SER A 29 10.59 10.79 -35.66
C SER A 29 10.31 10.55 -37.14
N GLY A 30 11.34 10.50 -37.99
CA GLY A 30 11.19 10.19 -39.41
C GLY A 30 10.66 8.78 -39.66
N THR A 31 10.99 7.81 -38.81
CA THR A 31 10.40 6.46 -38.86
C THR A 31 8.92 6.46 -38.51
N TRP A 32 8.46 7.32 -37.60
CA TRP A 32 7.04 7.49 -37.33
C TRP A 32 6.31 8.07 -38.54
N ASP A 33 6.84 9.14 -39.13
CA ASP A 33 6.24 9.78 -40.31
C ASP A 33 6.16 8.81 -41.49
N LEU A 34 7.19 7.97 -41.66
CA LEU A 34 7.22 6.88 -42.64
C LEU A 34 6.10 5.85 -42.40
N LEU A 35 5.88 5.44 -41.15
CA LEU A 35 4.81 4.51 -40.78
C LEU A 35 3.42 5.13 -40.99
N ASP A 36 3.26 6.42 -40.68
CA ASP A 36 2.00 7.15 -40.85
C ASP A 36 1.64 7.32 -42.33
N ASP A 37 2.61 7.67 -43.18
CA ASP A 37 2.44 7.72 -44.64
C ASP A 37 2.11 6.33 -45.24
N LEU A 38 2.66 5.25 -44.68
CA LEU A 38 2.30 3.90 -45.08
C LEU A 38 0.89 3.49 -44.62
N ARG A 39 0.38 4.05 -43.52
CA ARG A 39 -0.99 3.84 -43.01
C ARG A 39 -2.04 4.55 -43.86
N THR A 40 -1.79 5.79 -44.26
CA THR A 40 -2.73 6.57 -45.11
C THR A 40 -2.94 5.90 -46.47
N LYS A 41 -1.93 5.21 -47.00
CA LYS A 41 -1.96 4.53 -48.30
C LYS A 41 -2.72 3.20 -48.33
N ARG A 42 -3.28 2.68 -47.22
CA ARG A 42 -4.21 1.53 -47.09
C ARG A 42 -3.88 0.20 -47.83
N ILE A 43 -2.65 -0.03 -48.31
CA ILE A 43 -2.28 -1.25 -49.10
C ILE A 43 -1.43 -2.28 -48.27
N THR A 44 -1.10 -2.02 -47.01
CA THR A 44 0.03 -2.69 -46.31
C THR A 44 -0.30 -3.68 -45.19
N GLY A 45 -1.56 -4.15 -45.07
CA GLY A 45 -2.06 -4.84 -43.87
C GLY A 45 -1.25 -6.04 -43.34
N ARG A 46 -0.73 -6.93 -44.20
CA ARG A 46 0.03 -8.12 -43.74
C ARG A 46 1.48 -7.81 -43.37
N SER A 47 2.16 -6.96 -44.14
CA SER A 47 3.58 -6.62 -43.88
C SER A 47 3.73 -5.73 -42.66
N ALA A 48 2.83 -4.75 -42.48
CA ALA A 48 2.82 -3.87 -41.31
C ALA A 48 2.61 -4.67 -40.01
N LYS A 49 1.69 -5.65 -40.01
CA LYS A 49 1.45 -6.51 -38.84
C LYS A 49 2.70 -7.28 -38.40
N LEU A 50 3.48 -7.83 -39.34
CA LEU A 50 4.71 -8.55 -39.00
C LEU A 50 5.79 -7.62 -38.42
N ILE A 51 5.88 -6.38 -38.89
CA ILE A 51 6.77 -5.36 -38.34
C ILE A 51 6.34 -5.01 -36.92
N PHE A 52 5.04 -4.75 -36.70
CA PHE A 52 4.51 -4.44 -35.37
C PHE A 52 4.69 -5.61 -34.39
N GLU A 53 4.55 -6.86 -34.82
CA GLU A 53 4.86 -8.02 -33.97
C GLU A 53 6.32 -8.03 -33.50
N ILE A 54 7.29 -7.75 -34.38
CA ILE A 54 8.71 -7.66 -33.98
C ILE A 54 8.94 -6.49 -33.00
N ILE A 55 8.34 -5.33 -33.26
CA ILE A 55 8.46 -4.15 -32.38
C ILE A 55 7.80 -4.44 -31.02
N GLY A 56 6.65 -5.11 -31.01
CA GLY A 56 5.95 -5.54 -29.80
C GLY A 56 6.79 -6.53 -28.99
N ASP A 57 7.39 -7.53 -29.64
CA ASP A 57 8.31 -8.49 -29.00
C ASP A 57 9.50 -7.75 -28.34
N ILE A 58 10.14 -6.81 -29.06
CA ILE A 58 11.24 -6.00 -28.54
C ILE A 58 10.78 -5.16 -27.34
N PHE A 59 9.67 -4.42 -27.48
CA PHE A 59 9.18 -3.51 -26.45
C PHE A 59 8.84 -4.22 -25.14
N ILE A 60 8.09 -5.32 -25.20
CA ILE A 60 7.66 -6.02 -23.98
C ILE A 60 8.82 -6.76 -23.31
N ILE A 61 9.72 -7.39 -24.07
CA ILE A 61 10.88 -8.10 -23.51
C ILE A 61 11.86 -7.11 -22.87
N ASP A 62 12.13 -5.99 -23.53
CA ASP A 62 13.06 -4.98 -23.03
C ASP A 62 12.53 -4.28 -21.77
N ARG A 63 11.23 -3.95 -21.75
CA ARG A 63 10.58 -3.25 -20.63
C ARG A 63 10.26 -4.15 -19.45
N ASN A 64 9.91 -5.43 -19.65
CA ASN A 64 9.48 -6.29 -18.55
C ASN A 64 10.65 -7.11 -18.01
N PRO A 65 11.20 -6.80 -16.81
CA PRO A 65 12.39 -7.47 -16.29
C PRO A 65 12.17 -8.95 -15.96
N TYR A 66 10.93 -9.41 -15.80
CA TYR A 66 10.64 -10.84 -15.63
C TYR A 66 10.86 -11.60 -16.94
N ILE A 67 10.36 -11.04 -18.05
CA ILE A 67 10.56 -11.61 -19.40
C ILE A 67 12.03 -11.47 -19.81
N PHE A 68 12.61 -10.28 -19.64
CA PHE A 68 14.01 -10.03 -19.99
C PHE A 68 14.95 -11.04 -19.32
N ASN A 69 14.78 -11.28 -18.01
CA ASN A 69 15.61 -12.23 -17.29
C ASN A 69 15.38 -13.68 -17.73
N ASP A 70 14.15 -14.07 -18.04
CA ASP A 70 13.86 -15.41 -18.58
C ASP A 70 14.60 -15.63 -19.91
N TYR A 71 14.59 -14.64 -20.82
CA TYR A 71 15.37 -14.70 -22.04
C TYR A 71 16.88 -14.66 -21.77
N LEU A 72 17.34 -13.84 -20.81
CA LEU A 72 18.77 -13.75 -20.44
C LEU A 72 19.30 -15.11 -19.96
N GLU A 73 18.51 -15.85 -19.17
CA GLU A 73 18.88 -17.16 -18.64
C GLU A 73 18.72 -18.31 -19.67
N ASP A 74 17.72 -18.23 -20.55
CA ASP A 74 17.45 -19.26 -21.57
C ASP A 74 17.92 -18.88 -22.98
N LYS A 75 19.15 -19.28 -23.31
CA LYS A 75 19.74 -19.10 -24.65
C LYS A 75 18.96 -19.80 -25.78
N LYS A 76 18.16 -20.83 -25.50
CA LYS A 76 17.33 -21.49 -26.52
C LYS A 76 16.14 -20.62 -26.90
N LYS A 77 15.50 -19.96 -25.91
CA LYS A 77 14.44 -18.97 -26.16
C LYS A 77 14.95 -17.81 -27.02
N GLN A 78 16.13 -17.26 -26.71
CA GLN A 78 16.76 -16.21 -27.54
C GLN A 78 16.95 -16.65 -28.99
N LYS A 79 17.52 -17.84 -29.22
CA LYS A 79 17.74 -18.36 -30.58
C LYS A 79 16.43 -18.55 -31.35
N LYS A 80 15.38 -19.04 -30.68
CA LYS A 80 14.06 -19.24 -31.30
C LYS A 80 13.42 -17.92 -31.71
N LEU A 81 13.46 -16.91 -30.83
CA LEU A 81 12.95 -15.57 -31.14
C LEU A 81 13.72 -14.93 -32.30
N ARG A 82 15.05 -15.00 -32.29
CA ARG A 82 15.89 -14.48 -33.38
C ARG A 82 15.57 -15.14 -34.72
N LYS A 83 15.37 -16.47 -34.72
CA LYS A 83 14.94 -17.20 -35.92
C LYS A 83 13.57 -16.71 -36.41
N LEU A 84 12.63 -16.47 -35.51
CA LEU A 84 11.30 -15.97 -35.85
C LEU A 84 11.36 -14.56 -36.46
N HIS A 85 12.13 -13.64 -35.86
CA HIS A 85 12.33 -12.29 -36.39
C HIS A 85 12.94 -12.33 -37.80
N ASN A 86 13.97 -13.15 -38.02
CA ASN A 86 14.57 -13.32 -39.34
C ASN A 86 13.55 -13.82 -40.39
N ILE A 87 12.76 -14.85 -40.08
CA ILE A 87 11.73 -15.38 -40.99
C ILE A 87 10.70 -14.30 -41.34
N ARG A 88 10.26 -13.50 -40.35
CA ARG A 88 9.32 -12.39 -40.57
C ARG A 88 9.93 -11.33 -41.49
N CYS A 89 11.15 -10.89 -41.24
CA CYS A 89 11.88 -9.93 -42.07
C CYS A 89 12.08 -10.42 -43.51
N GLU A 90 12.48 -11.68 -43.70
CA GLU A 90 12.62 -12.30 -45.03
C GLU A 90 11.28 -12.40 -45.76
N SER A 91 10.20 -12.75 -45.06
CA SER A 91 8.86 -12.81 -45.65
C SER A 91 8.37 -11.46 -46.17
N ILE A 92 8.67 -10.37 -45.44
CA ILE A 92 8.32 -9.00 -45.88
C ILE A 92 9.16 -8.63 -47.09
N ARG A 93 10.49 -8.85 -47.04
CA ARG A 93 11.42 -8.51 -48.13
C ARG A 93 11.05 -9.21 -49.44
N ASN A 94 10.66 -10.48 -49.39
CA ASN A 94 10.29 -11.25 -50.58
C ASN A 94 8.95 -10.81 -51.22
N LYS A 95 8.13 -10.05 -50.51
CA LYS A 95 6.76 -9.67 -50.94
C LYS A 95 6.60 -8.20 -51.27
N THR A 96 7.65 -7.39 -51.15
CA THR A 96 7.56 -5.94 -51.39
C THR A 96 8.71 -5.43 -52.24
N THR A 97 8.38 -4.55 -53.18
CA THR A 97 9.33 -3.75 -53.96
C THR A 97 9.28 -2.27 -53.54
N ASN A 98 8.46 -1.92 -52.54
CA ASN A 98 8.27 -0.54 -52.10
C ASN A 98 9.54 -0.05 -51.35
N PRO A 99 10.20 1.02 -51.83
CA PRO A 99 11.45 1.51 -51.23
C PRO A 99 11.28 1.96 -49.77
N LEU A 100 10.11 2.51 -49.41
CA LEU A 100 9.81 2.95 -48.04
C LEU A 100 9.76 1.78 -47.05
N ILE A 101 9.21 0.63 -47.48
CA ILE A 101 9.15 -0.58 -46.64
C ILE A 101 10.54 -1.21 -46.50
N LEU A 102 11.36 -1.15 -47.55
CA LEU A 102 12.74 -1.63 -47.50
C LEU A 102 13.60 -0.78 -46.55
N GLU A 103 13.43 0.54 -46.56
CA GLU A 103 14.08 1.44 -45.61
C GLU A 103 13.68 1.10 -44.16
N LEU A 104 12.38 0.95 -43.89
CA LEU A 104 11.87 0.57 -42.57
C LEU A 104 12.43 -0.78 -42.10
N LEU A 105 12.54 -1.76 -43.00
CA LEU A 105 13.12 -3.07 -42.69
C LEU A 105 14.60 -2.99 -42.29
N GLU A 106 15.40 -2.15 -42.94
CA GLU A 106 16.80 -1.97 -42.58
C GLU A 106 16.95 -1.28 -41.22
N LYS A 107 16.12 -0.25 -40.95
CA LYS A 107 16.04 0.35 -39.60
C LYS A 107 15.64 -0.69 -38.55
N LEU A 108 14.63 -1.52 -38.82
CA LEU A 108 14.16 -2.58 -37.92
C LEU A 108 15.25 -3.62 -37.62
N LYS A 109 15.99 -4.08 -38.64
CA LYS A 109 17.11 -5.01 -38.45
C LYS A 109 18.21 -4.44 -37.57
N ALA A 110 18.51 -3.14 -37.70
CA ALA A 110 19.49 -2.48 -36.87
C ALA A 110 19.05 -2.46 -35.39
N VAL A 111 17.77 -2.14 -35.13
CA VAL A 111 17.18 -2.21 -33.78
C VAL A 111 17.20 -3.64 -33.24
N ASP A 112 16.81 -4.62 -34.04
CA ASP A 112 16.77 -6.03 -33.64
C ASP A 112 18.17 -6.59 -33.29
N ALA A 113 19.18 -6.24 -34.10
CA ALA A 113 20.57 -6.58 -33.81
C ALA A 113 21.06 -5.99 -32.48
N ARG A 114 20.74 -4.71 -32.20
CA ARG A 114 21.06 -4.06 -30.92
C ARG A 114 20.34 -4.73 -29.75
N PHE A 115 19.07 -5.08 -29.91
CA PHE A 115 18.28 -5.79 -28.91
C PHE A 115 18.92 -7.13 -28.51
N PHE A 116 19.29 -7.98 -29.46
CA PHE A 116 19.94 -9.25 -29.14
C PHE A 116 21.36 -9.09 -28.55
N GLN A 117 22.08 -8.03 -28.92
CA GLN A 117 23.39 -7.74 -28.36
C GLN A 117 23.30 -7.33 -26.87
N LYS A 118 22.22 -6.65 -26.47
CA LYS A 118 21.94 -6.22 -25.09
C LYS A 118 22.02 -7.37 -24.07
N PHE A 119 21.55 -8.58 -24.42
CA PHE A 119 21.64 -9.74 -23.51
C PHE A 119 23.10 -10.10 -23.14
N LYS A 120 24.01 -10.09 -24.12
CA LYS A 120 25.43 -10.40 -23.88
C LYS A 120 26.11 -9.32 -23.07
N ASP A 121 25.77 -8.06 -23.35
CA ASP A 121 26.35 -6.90 -22.67
C ASP A 121 25.87 -6.85 -21.21
N GLU A 122 24.61 -7.18 -20.96
CA GLU A 122 24.04 -7.27 -19.62
C GLU A 122 24.72 -8.37 -18.78
N GLU A 123 24.99 -9.58 -19.32
CA GLU A 123 25.73 -10.63 -18.59
C GLU A 123 27.10 -10.13 -18.12
N LYS A 124 27.86 -9.46 -19.00
CA LYS A 124 29.18 -8.90 -18.70
C LYS A 124 29.09 -7.77 -17.66
N LYS A 125 28.12 -6.87 -17.85
CA LYS A 125 27.87 -5.75 -16.96
C LYS A 125 27.52 -6.22 -15.56
N ARG A 126 26.58 -7.16 -15.40
CA ARG A 126 26.20 -7.72 -14.09
C ARG A 126 27.40 -8.35 -13.37
N ARG A 127 28.26 -9.09 -14.06
CA ARG A 127 29.48 -9.67 -13.47
C ARG A 127 30.45 -8.60 -12.96
N ARG A 128 30.70 -7.55 -13.76
CA ARG A 128 31.59 -6.45 -13.37
C ARG A 128 31.04 -5.67 -12.17
N ILE A 129 29.74 -5.39 -12.16
CA ILE A 129 29.05 -4.73 -11.05
C ILE A 129 29.13 -5.61 -9.79
N GLN A 130 28.76 -6.89 -9.89
CA GLN A 130 28.78 -7.82 -8.77
C GLN A 130 30.18 -7.97 -8.15
N PHE A 131 31.22 -8.04 -8.98
CA PHE A 131 32.61 -8.13 -8.51
C PHE A 131 33.03 -6.87 -7.76
N THR A 132 32.80 -5.70 -8.33
CA THR A 132 33.24 -4.42 -7.76
C THR A 132 32.47 -4.07 -6.50
N LEU A 133 31.13 -4.18 -6.54
CA LEU A 133 30.28 -3.87 -5.38
C LEU A 133 30.41 -4.92 -4.27
N GLY A 134 30.71 -6.18 -4.62
CA GLY A 134 30.93 -7.26 -3.65
C GLY A 134 32.18 -7.10 -2.78
N GLN A 135 33.07 -6.15 -3.11
CA GLN A 135 34.20 -5.75 -2.25
C GLN A 135 33.77 -4.73 -1.18
N ILE A 136 32.60 -4.12 -1.34
CA ILE A 136 32.08 -3.04 -0.48
C ILE A 136 30.92 -3.57 0.37
N LEU A 137 29.98 -4.28 -0.27
CA LEU A 137 28.75 -4.77 0.33
C LEU A 137 28.75 -6.30 0.43
N SER A 138 27.94 -6.82 1.36
CA SER A 138 27.55 -8.23 1.34
C SER A 138 26.83 -8.59 0.03
N LYS A 139 26.97 -9.83 -0.42
CA LYS A 139 26.28 -10.33 -1.63
C LYS A 139 24.76 -10.22 -1.51
N ASP A 140 24.21 -10.39 -0.30
CA ASP A 140 22.78 -10.29 -0.01
C ASP A 140 22.24 -8.85 -0.02
N ASN A 141 23.12 -7.86 -0.30
CA ASN A 141 22.78 -6.44 -0.41
C ASN A 141 22.92 -5.93 -1.85
N ILE A 142 23.16 -6.80 -2.84
CA ILE A 142 23.34 -6.46 -4.26
C ILE A 142 22.33 -7.28 -5.08
N HIS A 143 21.37 -6.61 -5.73
CA HIS A 143 20.25 -7.29 -6.38
C HIS A 143 20.07 -6.89 -7.85
N PHE A 144 20.01 -7.94 -8.69
CA PHE A 144 19.64 -7.87 -10.11
C PHE A 144 18.28 -8.51 -10.42
N SER A 145 17.60 -9.06 -9.40
CA SER A 145 16.37 -9.80 -9.63
C SER A 145 15.23 -8.89 -10.07
N ALA A 146 14.33 -9.43 -10.90
CA ALA A 146 13.19 -8.68 -11.42
C ALA A 146 12.36 -8.04 -10.29
N PHE A 147 12.10 -8.78 -9.20
CA PHE A 147 11.35 -8.25 -8.06
C PHE A 147 11.99 -6.99 -7.44
N HIS A 148 13.31 -6.98 -7.28
CA HIS A 148 14.03 -5.83 -6.71
C HIS A 148 14.01 -4.63 -7.66
N LYS A 149 14.23 -4.88 -8.96
CA LYS A 149 14.13 -3.83 -9.98
C LYS A 149 12.73 -3.21 -10.04
N VAL A 150 11.69 -4.04 -10.01
CA VAL A 150 10.28 -3.61 -10.14
C VAL A 150 9.81 -2.87 -8.89
N SER A 151 10.23 -3.28 -7.69
CA SER A 151 9.91 -2.56 -6.46
C SER A 151 10.60 -1.19 -6.33
N HIS A 152 11.62 -0.93 -7.16
CA HIS A 152 12.42 0.29 -7.13
C HIS A 152 12.38 1.10 -8.44
N VAL A 153 11.61 0.67 -9.45
CA VAL A 153 11.43 1.40 -10.72
C VAL A 153 10.56 2.63 -10.55
N THR A 154 9.64 2.62 -9.58
CA THR A 154 8.63 3.67 -9.41
C THR A 154 8.43 4.07 -7.96
N ASP A 155 7.98 5.29 -7.69
CA ASP A 155 7.53 5.77 -6.38
C ASP A 155 6.00 5.65 -6.25
N ALA A 156 5.32 6.54 -5.52
CA ALA A 156 3.86 6.46 -5.36
C ALA A 156 3.11 6.93 -6.62
N THR A 157 3.80 7.53 -7.60
CA THR A 157 3.21 7.97 -8.87
C THR A 157 2.91 6.84 -9.86
N ASP A 158 3.59 5.69 -9.77
CA ASP A 158 3.62 4.63 -10.81
C ASP A 158 4.18 5.02 -12.18
N LEU A 159 4.75 6.22 -12.32
CA LEU A 159 5.48 6.59 -13.52
C LEU A 159 6.71 5.67 -13.70
N ARG A 160 7.08 5.41 -14.94
CA ARG A 160 8.25 4.60 -15.33
C ARG A 160 8.89 5.19 -16.58
N VAL A 161 10.21 5.08 -16.66
CA VAL A 161 11.01 5.44 -17.84
C VAL A 161 11.99 4.32 -18.11
N GLU A 162 12.92 4.09 -17.17
CA GLU A 162 13.89 3.00 -17.23
C GLU A 162 13.88 2.14 -15.96
N TYR A 163 14.34 0.89 -16.08
CA TYR A 163 14.54 0.02 -14.91
C TYR A 163 15.97 0.12 -14.39
N PRO A 164 16.19 0.04 -13.06
CA PRO A 164 17.52 0.15 -12.50
C PRO A 164 18.42 -1.02 -12.97
N ALA A 165 19.69 -0.73 -13.24
CA ALA A 165 20.69 -1.74 -13.55
C ALA A 165 20.96 -2.65 -12.34
N VAL A 166 20.98 -2.07 -11.14
CA VAL A 166 21.19 -2.78 -9.87
C VAL A 166 20.52 -2.03 -8.73
N VAL A 167 20.04 -2.75 -7.72
CA VAL A 167 19.55 -2.19 -6.45
C VAL A 167 20.49 -2.63 -5.34
N VAL A 168 20.90 -1.69 -4.48
CA VAL A 168 21.80 -1.96 -3.35
C VAL A 168 21.27 -1.46 -2.02
N TYR A 169 21.62 -2.17 -0.95
CA TYR A 169 21.18 -1.89 0.42
C TYR A 169 22.38 -1.72 1.37
N PRO A 170 22.98 -0.52 1.44
CA PRO A 170 24.07 -0.26 2.39
C PRO A 170 23.59 -0.30 3.85
N GLU A 171 24.50 -0.66 4.75
CA GLU A 171 24.22 -0.78 6.19
C GLU A 171 24.82 0.38 7.00
N ASN A 172 25.73 1.16 6.41
CA ASN A 172 26.40 2.26 7.08
C ASN A 172 26.93 3.32 6.10
N THR A 173 27.26 4.49 6.65
CA THR A 173 27.80 5.65 5.90
C THR A 173 29.10 5.35 5.14
N ALA A 174 29.97 4.48 5.67
CA ALA A 174 31.25 4.17 5.05
C ALA A 174 31.09 3.35 3.76
N GLU A 175 30.09 2.46 3.71
CA GLU A 175 29.71 1.76 2.49
C GLU A 175 29.20 2.73 1.44
N ILE A 176 28.33 3.69 1.80
CA ILE A 176 27.80 4.68 0.87
C ILE A 176 28.92 5.50 0.22
N SER A 177 29.88 5.99 1.01
CA SER A 177 31.07 6.70 0.49
C SER A 177 31.82 5.89 -0.57
N LYS A 178 32.03 4.59 -0.34
CA LYS A 178 32.70 3.69 -1.29
C LYS A 178 31.84 3.40 -2.51
N LEU A 179 30.52 3.29 -2.35
CA LEU A 179 29.57 3.06 -3.44
C LEU A 179 29.59 4.21 -4.46
N VAL A 180 29.69 5.46 -4.02
CA VAL A 180 29.80 6.62 -4.93
C VAL A 180 31.04 6.50 -5.83
N LYS A 181 32.18 6.15 -5.23
CA LYS A 181 33.44 5.95 -5.98
C LYS A 181 33.36 4.75 -6.94
N ALA A 182 32.75 3.66 -6.49
CA ALA A 182 32.52 2.48 -7.33
C ALA A 182 31.60 2.79 -8.51
N ALA A 183 30.53 3.58 -8.29
CA ALA A 183 29.62 3.99 -9.34
C ALA A 183 30.34 4.74 -10.47
N LYS A 184 31.23 5.69 -10.14
CA LYS A 184 32.09 6.37 -11.13
C LYS A 184 32.91 5.38 -11.96
N SER A 185 33.59 4.45 -11.30
CA SER A 185 34.43 3.44 -11.98
C SER A 185 33.64 2.47 -12.88
N LEU A 186 32.34 2.32 -12.61
CA LEU A 186 31.42 1.45 -13.34
C LEU A 186 30.58 2.22 -14.37
N ASN A 187 30.73 3.55 -14.47
CA ASN A 187 29.85 4.43 -15.23
C ASN A 187 28.37 4.24 -14.86
N LEU A 188 28.10 4.10 -13.56
CA LEU A 188 26.74 4.02 -13.01
C LEU A 188 26.33 5.38 -12.44
N LYS A 189 25.07 5.70 -12.65
CA LYS A 189 24.36 6.81 -12.01
C LYS A 189 23.72 6.34 -10.72
N ILE A 190 23.45 7.24 -9.78
CA ILE A 190 22.94 6.90 -8.45
C ILE A 190 21.60 7.58 -8.22
N ILE A 191 20.60 6.83 -7.77
CA ILE A 191 19.38 7.38 -7.18
C ILE A 191 19.34 6.97 -5.71
N PRO A 192 19.50 7.92 -4.76
CA PRO A 192 19.20 7.64 -3.37
C PRO A 192 17.70 7.43 -3.19
N ARG A 193 17.32 6.44 -2.38
CA ARG A 193 15.92 6.11 -2.18
C ARG A 193 15.62 5.72 -0.74
N GLY A 194 14.64 6.40 -0.15
CA GLY A 194 14.03 6.02 1.12
C GLY A 194 12.85 5.08 0.93
N GLY A 195 11.72 5.38 1.59
CA GLY A 195 10.50 4.57 1.52
C GLY A 195 9.79 4.49 0.16
N GLY A 196 10.18 5.32 -0.81
CA GLY A 196 9.58 5.39 -2.15
C GLY A 196 8.16 5.95 -2.13
N THR A 197 7.86 6.91 -1.26
CA THR A 197 6.53 7.51 -1.05
C THR A 197 6.32 8.82 -1.80
N GLY A 198 7.34 9.32 -2.52
CA GLY A 198 7.25 10.56 -3.30
C GLY A 198 6.14 10.51 -4.37
N LEU A 199 5.58 11.69 -4.66
CA LEU A 199 4.39 11.88 -5.50
C LEU A 199 4.67 12.64 -6.80
N THR A 200 5.94 12.90 -7.10
CA THR A 200 6.36 13.68 -8.27
C THR A 200 7.25 12.92 -9.23
N GLY A 201 7.66 11.68 -8.91
CA GLY A 201 8.57 10.91 -9.74
C GLY A 201 10.06 11.20 -9.50
N GLY A 202 10.40 11.83 -8.36
CA GLY A 202 11.77 12.18 -7.98
C GLY A 202 12.68 10.95 -7.80
N ALA A 203 12.14 9.80 -7.37
CA ALA A 203 12.91 8.58 -7.11
C ALA A 203 12.82 7.51 -8.22
N ILE A 204 12.56 7.95 -9.46
CA ILE A 204 12.35 7.09 -10.65
C ILE A 204 13.60 7.11 -11.55
N PRO A 205 14.16 5.94 -11.93
CA PRO A 205 15.24 5.87 -12.90
C PRO A 205 14.80 6.35 -14.28
N VAL A 206 15.55 7.29 -14.84
CA VAL A 206 15.33 7.83 -16.20
C VAL A 206 16.46 7.49 -17.17
N VAL A 207 17.52 6.82 -16.68
CA VAL A 207 18.64 6.35 -17.48
C VAL A 207 18.92 4.88 -17.17
N GLU A 208 19.29 4.09 -18.18
CA GLU A 208 19.47 2.63 -18.04
C GLU A 208 20.59 2.23 -17.06
N ASN A 209 21.66 3.03 -16.97
CA ASN A 209 22.82 2.76 -16.10
C ASN A 209 22.63 3.24 -14.66
N THR A 210 21.43 3.11 -14.11
CA THR A 210 21.11 3.58 -12.76
C THR A 210 21.32 2.49 -11.70
N MET A 211 22.05 2.81 -10.65
CA MET A 211 22.08 2.10 -9.36
C MET A 211 21.14 2.79 -8.38
N VAL A 212 20.13 2.07 -7.89
CA VAL A 212 19.27 2.58 -6.80
C VAL A 212 19.89 2.18 -5.47
N VAL A 213 20.18 3.17 -4.62
CA VAL A 213 20.73 2.98 -3.28
C VAL A 213 19.61 3.17 -2.28
N ASN A 214 19.08 2.06 -1.74
CA ASN A 214 18.00 2.12 -0.76
C ASN A 214 18.56 2.13 0.67
N ILE A 215 18.25 3.20 1.41
CA ILE A 215 18.80 3.47 2.75
C ILE A 215 17.94 2.96 3.90
N GLU A 216 16.82 2.28 3.65
CA GLU A 216 15.86 1.81 4.69
C GLU A 216 16.48 0.84 5.72
N LYS A 217 17.72 0.36 5.51
CA LYS A 217 18.49 -0.43 6.48
C LYS A 217 19.12 0.39 7.61
N MET A 218 19.38 1.68 7.40
CA MET A 218 19.99 2.57 8.39
C MET A 218 18.90 3.12 9.32
N ARG A 219 18.78 2.57 10.53
CA ARG A 219 17.62 2.78 11.43
C ARG A 219 17.99 3.25 12.84
N GLY A 220 19.18 3.78 13.05
CA GLY A 220 19.61 4.32 14.34
C GLY A 220 18.78 5.54 14.77
N ILE A 221 18.35 5.55 16.03
CA ILE A 221 17.77 6.70 16.73
C ILE A 221 18.58 6.89 18.01
N SER A 222 19.15 8.07 18.20
CA SER A 222 19.88 8.44 19.42
C SER A 222 18.94 8.78 20.57
N ASN A 223 19.50 8.93 21.78
CA ASN A 223 18.75 9.53 22.88
C ASN A 223 18.48 11.02 22.59
N ILE A 224 17.45 11.57 23.24
CA ILE A 224 17.18 13.00 23.18
C ILE A 224 18.27 13.73 23.97
N GLU A 225 18.91 14.70 23.31
CA GLU A 225 19.98 15.52 23.84
C GLU A 225 19.56 17.00 23.81
N PHE A 226 20.34 17.86 24.46
CA PHE A 226 20.09 19.30 24.50
C PHE A 226 21.27 20.06 23.92
N THR A 227 20.97 21.17 23.25
CA THR A 227 21.98 22.12 22.76
C THR A 227 21.58 23.52 23.18
N GLU A 228 22.56 24.35 23.50
CA GLU A 228 22.32 25.76 23.80
C GLU A 228 22.49 26.59 22.54
N VAL A 229 21.46 27.33 22.17
CA VAL A 229 21.46 28.26 21.03
C VAL A 229 20.88 29.58 21.51
N ASN A 230 21.67 30.66 21.43
CA ASN A 230 21.28 32.00 21.88
C ASN A 230 20.76 32.05 23.34
N GLY A 231 21.34 31.24 24.25
CA GLY A 231 20.92 31.16 25.65
C GLY A 231 19.63 30.36 25.89
N ILE A 232 19.07 29.73 24.85
CA ILE A 232 17.90 28.84 24.94
C ILE A 232 18.40 27.40 24.83
N GLU A 233 17.99 26.58 25.80
CA GLU A 233 18.23 25.14 25.77
C GLU A 233 17.19 24.45 24.85
N ILE A 234 17.66 23.90 23.74
CA ILE A 234 16.82 23.28 22.70
C ILE A 234 17.02 21.76 22.74
N PRO A 235 15.95 20.96 22.96
CA PRO A 235 16.00 19.51 22.84
C PRO A 235 16.11 19.10 21.37
N TYR A 236 16.91 18.09 21.06
CA TYR A 236 17.06 17.54 19.72
C TYR A 236 17.20 16.01 19.72
N VAL A 237 16.93 15.39 18.58
CA VAL A 237 17.19 13.96 18.33
C VAL A 237 18.03 13.78 17.07
N GLU A 238 19.10 12.96 17.16
CA GLU A 238 19.86 12.48 15.99
C GLU A 238 19.28 11.15 15.49
N THR A 239 19.08 11.05 14.18
CA THR A 239 18.53 9.86 13.52
C THR A 239 19.31 9.52 12.25
N ASP A 240 19.42 8.24 11.92
CA ASP A 240 19.82 7.79 10.60
C ASP A 240 18.78 8.19 9.53
N ALA A 241 19.24 8.43 8.31
CA ALA A 241 18.38 8.87 7.21
C ALA A 241 17.33 7.83 6.76
N GLY A 242 17.54 6.54 7.06
CA GLY A 242 16.64 5.45 6.71
C GLY A 242 15.51 5.20 7.73
N VAL A 243 15.49 5.92 8.86
CA VAL A 243 14.45 5.77 9.87
C VAL A 243 13.10 6.25 9.33
N ILE A 244 12.04 5.49 9.58
CA ILE A 244 10.67 5.86 9.24
C ILE A 244 10.20 7.01 10.13
N THR A 245 9.60 8.05 9.54
CA THR A 245 9.22 9.28 10.24
C THR A 245 8.29 9.03 11.43
N GLU A 246 7.29 8.16 11.27
CA GLU A 246 6.36 7.78 12.35
C GLU A 246 7.08 7.06 13.50
N THR A 247 8.15 6.31 13.23
CA THR A 247 8.96 5.67 14.27
C THR A 247 9.66 6.72 15.15
N VAL A 248 10.25 7.76 14.54
CA VAL A 248 10.87 8.87 15.30
C VAL A 248 9.82 9.66 16.06
N THR A 249 8.67 9.91 15.42
CA THR A 249 7.56 10.64 16.03
C THR A 249 7.06 9.93 17.29
N HIS A 250 6.84 8.61 17.21
CA HIS A 250 6.42 7.80 18.37
C HIS A 250 7.49 7.72 19.45
N TYR A 251 8.77 7.63 19.06
CA TYR A 251 9.89 7.67 20.00
C TYR A 251 9.90 8.97 20.79
N CYS A 252 9.82 10.13 20.11
CA CYS A 252 9.80 11.44 20.75
C CYS A 252 8.55 11.63 21.64
N HIS A 253 7.38 11.21 21.15
CA HIS A 253 6.13 11.30 21.91
C HIS A 253 6.18 10.53 23.23
N LYS A 254 6.77 9.31 23.22
CA LYS A 254 6.98 8.53 24.45
C LYS A 254 7.90 9.20 25.47
N GLN A 255 8.77 10.09 25.01
CA GLN A 255 9.69 10.86 25.86
C GLN A 255 9.11 12.23 26.23
N GLY A 256 7.85 12.53 25.89
CA GLY A 256 7.20 13.80 26.20
C GLY A 256 7.53 14.95 25.23
N TYR A 257 7.96 14.64 24.01
CA TYR A 257 8.33 15.63 23.00
C TYR A 257 7.54 15.48 21.69
N ILE A 258 7.39 16.60 20.98
CA ILE A 258 6.83 16.68 19.64
C ILE A 258 7.96 16.72 18.61
N PHE A 259 7.94 15.77 17.68
CA PHE A 259 8.63 15.86 16.41
C PHE A 259 7.71 16.56 15.40
N ALA A 260 8.11 17.74 14.90
CA ALA A 260 7.23 18.62 14.13
C ALA A 260 7.13 18.26 12.64
N THR A 261 8.17 17.65 12.06
CA THR A 261 8.16 17.23 10.65
C THR A 261 7.23 16.03 10.46
N ASP A 262 5.99 16.27 10.03
CA ASP A 262 4.88 15.30 10.07
C ASP A 262 4.18 15.07 8.71
N PRO A 263 4.91 14.66 7.65
CA PRO A 263 4.31 14.46 6.35
C PRO A 263 3.15 13.48 6.38
N THR A 264 2.18 13.69 5.49
CA THR A 264 1.02 12.80 5.35
C THR A 264 1.46 11.34 5.15
N SER A 265 2.65 11.07 4.61
CA SER A 265 3.22 9.73 4.42
C SER A 265 4.12 9.22 5.56
N ALA A 266 4.07 9.79 6.76
CA ALA A 266 4.97 9.49 7.88
C ALA A 266 5.13 8.00 8.22
N TRP A 267 4.10 7.17 7.98
CA TRP A 267 4.12 5.71 8.17
C TRP A 267 5.13 4.96 7.27
N ALA A 268 5.63 5.60 6.21
CA ALA A 268 6.57 4.98 5.28
C ALA A 268 7.64 5.93 4.74
N SER A 269 7.48 7.26 4.84
CA SER A 269 8.56 8.19 4.51
C SER A 269 9.72 8.03 5.47
N THR A 270 10.93 8.27 4.97
CA THR A 270 12.17 8.19 5.75
C THR A 270 12.73 9.59 5.99
N ILE A 271 13.47 9.79 7.07
CA ILE A 271 14.08 11.08 7.40
C ILE A 271 14.90 11.68 6.26
N GLY A 272 15.72 10.88 5.57
CA GLY A 272 16.49 11.35 4.41
C GLY A 272 15.62 11.80 3.24
N GLY A 273 14.45 11.19 3.06
CA GLY A 273 13.47 11.60 2.06
C GLY A 273 12.80 12.93 2.44
N ASN A 274 12.45 13.10 3.72
CA ASN A 274 11.86 14.35 4.22
C ASN A 274 12.82 15.53 3.99
N ILE A 275 14.11 15.34 4.22
CA ILE A 275 15.12 16.38 3.96
C ILE A 275 15.29 16.62 2.46
N ALA A 276 15.38 15.56 1.65
CA ALA A 276 15.53 15.68 0.20
C ALA A 276 14.36 16.43 -0.47
N GLU A 277 13.14 16.30 0.06
CA GLU A 277 11.93 16.95 -0.45
C GLU A 277 11.56 18.26 0.29
N ASN A 278 12.24 18.57 1.40
CA ASN A 278 11.81 19.58 2.37
C ASN A 278 10.35 19.37 2.83
N ALA A 279 10.03 18.14 3.23
CA ALA A 279 8.66 17.71 3.53
C ALA A 279 8.02 18.56 4.64
N GLY A 280 6.74 18.88 4.43
CA GLY A 280 5.84 19.46 5.42
C GLY A 280 4.70 18.51 5.78
N GLY A 281 3.74 19.00 6.57
CA GLY A 281 2.56 18.27 7.03
C GLY A 281 1.55 19.22 7.67
N LYS A 282 0.68 18.70 8.56
CA LYS A 282 -0.41 19.49 9.17
C LYS A 282 0.08 20.48 10.22
N LYS A 283 1.22 20.19 10.86
CA LYS A 283 1.82 21.02 11.90
C LYS A 283 2.63 22.20 11.35
N CYS A 284 2.75 22.32 10.03
CA CYS A 284 3.53 23.36 9.37
C CYS A 284 3.02 24.78 9.65
N VAL A 285 1.72 24.93 9.95
CA VAL A 285 1.13 26.21 10.34
C VAL A 285 1.90 26.82 11.53
N MET A 286 2.36 25.98 12.47
CA MET A 286 3.08 26.40 13.67
C MET A 286 4.61 26.29 13.51
N TRP A 287 5.12 25.13 13.07
CA TRP A 287 6.56 24.82 13.13
C TRP A 287 7.24 24.75 11.75
N GLY A 288 6.54 25.06 10.66
CA GLY A 288 7.10 25.03 9.32
C GLY A 288 7.46 23.62 8.82
N THR A 289 8.24 23.55 7.74
CA THR A 289 8.64 22.31 7.07
C THR A 289 9.95 21.75 7.63
N THR A 290 10.55 20.77 6.96
CA THR A 290 11.80 20.14 7.38
C THR A 290 12.95 21.15 7.60
N ILE A 291 13.10 22.15 6.72
CA ILE A 291 14.15 23.18 6.85
C ILE A 291 13.99 24.03 8.11
N ASP A 292 12.74 24.26 8.54
CA ASP A 292 12.44 25.03 9.74
C ASP A 292 12.85 24.30 11.02
N ASN A 293 12.97 22.95 10.98
CA ASN A 293 13.16 22.10 12.16
C ASN A 293 14.54 21.40 12.23
N ILE A 294 15.41 21.62 11.23
CA ILE A 294 16.69 20.93 11.15
C ILE A 294 17.81 21.72 11.83
N LEU A 295 18.54 21.05 12.72
CA LEU A 295 19.71 21.62 13.40
C LEU A 295 20.99 21.33 12.61
N SER A 296 21.16 20.08 12.16
CA SER A 296 22.25 19.70 11.25
C SER A 296 21.92 18.40 10.51
N PHE A 297 22.63 18.14 9.42
CA PHE A 297 22.54 16.86 8.72
C PHE A 297 23.84 16.50 8.04
N ARG A 298 24.03 15.20 7.81
CA ARG A 298 25.20 14.65 7.13
C ARG A 298 24.80 14.05 5.79
N LEU A 299 25.61 14.29 4.77
CA LEU A 299 25.43 13.72 3.44
C LEU A 299 26.76 13.28 2.81
N ILE A 300 26.68 12.32 1.89
CA ILE A 300 27.77 11.94 1.00
C ILE A 300 27.59 12.63 -0.34
N ASN A 301 28.56 13.45 -0.75
CA ASN A 301 28.53 14.21 -2.00
C ASN A 301 29.06 13.41 -3.22
N ALA A 302 29.14 14.04 -4.39
CA ALA A 302 29.59 13.42 -5.66
C ALA A 302 31.01 12.86 -5.63
N GLU A 303 31.90 13.37 -4.76
CA GLU A 303 33.25 12.84 -4.57
C GLU A 303 33.30 11.63 -3.62
N GLY A 304 32.17 11.26 -3.02
CA GLY A 304 32.10 10.26 -1.97
C GLY A 304 32.64 10.77 -0.63
N THR A 305 32.65 12.08 -0.42
CA THR A 305 33.11 12.74 0.82
C THR A 305 31.93 12.98 1.76
N LEU A 306 32.15 12.78 3.05
CA LEU A 306 31.16 13.07 4.09
C LEU A 306 31.16 14.56 4.41
N LEU A 307 30.01 15.19 4.23
CA LEU A 307 29.75 16.58 4.61
C LEU A 307 28.82 16.61 5.81
N GLU A 308 28.98 17.61 6.67
CA GLU A 308 28.01 17.98 7.70
C GLU A 308 27.58 19.43 7.47
N VAL A 309 26.27 19.64 7.35
CA VAL A 309 25.64 20.96 7.19
C VAL A 309 25.03 21.33 8.53
N ARG A 310 25.48 22.43 9.14
CA ARG A 310 25.02 22.90 10.45
C ARG A 310 24.25 24.19 10.30
N ARG A 311 23.07 24.27 10.91
CA ARG A 311 22.28 25.50 11.00
C ARG A 311 22.77 26.31 12.20
N ARG A 312 23.17 27.56 11.96
CA ARG A 312 23.59 28.48 13.02
C ARG A 312 22.36 29.23 13.55
N ASN A 313 22.34 29.51 14.86
CA ASN A 313 21.35 30.36 15.52
C ASN A 313 19.89 29.95 15.22
N HIS A 314 19.56 28.66 15.28
CA HIS A 314 18.20 28.18 15.06
C HIS A 314 17.21 28.85 16.03
N PRO A 315 16.14 29.53 15.56
CA PRO A 315 15.27 30.35 16.40
C PRO A 315 14.25 29.55 17.23
N HIS A 316 14.33 28.21 17.23
CA HIS A 316 13.32 27.29 17.80
C HIS A 316 11.84 27.62 17.43
N ARG A 317 11.62 28.19 16.24
CA ARG A 317 10.30 28.45 15.63
C ARG A 317 10.41 28.34 14.11
N LYS A 318 9.26 28.42 13.42
CA LYS A 318 9.17 28.59 11.97
C LYS A 318 9.95 29.82 11.51
N ILE A 319 10.59 29.73 10.34
CA ILE A 319 11.34 30.82 9.69
C ILE A 319 10.35 31.89 9.21
N ASN A 320 10.61 33.14 9.57
CA ASN A 320 9.87 34.31 9.12
C ASN A 320 10.60 35.00 7.95
N PRO A 321 9.90 35.81 7.12
CA PRO A 321 10.49 36.52 5.99
C PRO A 321 11.75 37.34 6.32
N GLU A 322 11.77 37.98 7.49
CA GLU A 322 12.84 38.85 7.99
C GLU A 322 14.03 38.11 8.61
N ASP A 323 13.92 36.79 8.82
CA ASP A 323 14.98 36.02 9.48
C ASP A 323 16.21 35.86 8.58
N GLU A 324 17.39 35.90 9.19
CA GLU A 324 18.63 35.43 8.58
C GLU A 324 18.82 33.94 8.88
N VAL A 325 18.99 33.13 7.83
CA VAL A 325 19.14 31.67 7.92
C VAL A 325 20.53 31.28 7.40
N ILE A 326 21.41 30.90 8.33
CA ILE A 326 22.83 30.63 8.04
C ILE A 326 23.11 29.13 8.13
N PHE A 327 23.71 28.57 7.07
CA PHE A 327 24.22 27.20 7.04
C PHE A 327 25.73 27.17 6.85
N GLU A 328 26.41 26.41 7.70
CA GLU A 328 27.85 26.14 7.61
C GLU A 328 28.08 24.71 7.11
N VAL A 329 28.87 24.57 6.04
CA VAL A 329 29.15 23.27 5.42
C VAL A 329 30.56 22.82 5.78
N TYR A 330 30.66 21.73 6.53
CA TYR A 330 31.90 21.11 6.96
C TYR A 330 32.21 19.85 6.16
N THR A 331 33.48 19.63 5.85
CA THR A 331 33.98 18.30 5.45
C THR A 331 34.40 17.53 6.69
N LEU A 332 33.95 16.28 6.81
CA LEU A 332 34.36 15.37 7.87
C LEU A 332 35.36 14.34 7.35
N SER A 333 36.55 14.29 7.96
CA SER A 333 37.57 13.29 7.64
C SER A 333 38.12 12.64 8.91
N ARG A 334 38.15 11.30 8.94
CA ARG A 334 38.78 10.55 10.04
C ARG A 334 40.25 10.91 10.27
N LYS A 335 40.97 11.36 9.23
CA LYS A 335 42.41 11.68 9.31
C LYS A 335 42.70 13.16 9.52
N LYS A 336 41.85 14.05 9.01
CA LYS A 336 42.11 15.50 8.96
C LYS A 336 41.19 16.34 9.87
N GLY A 337 40.30 15.69 10.64
CA GLY A 337 39.30 16.38 11.45
C GLY A 337 38.17 16.97 10.61
N GLU A 338 37.46 17.94 11.20
CA GLU A 338 36.47 18.75 10.50
C GLU A 338 37.09 20.00 9.87
N LYS A 339 36.62 20.39 8.68
CA LYS A 339 37.06 21.61 7.98
C LYS A 339 35.85 22.36 7.42
N LEU A 340 35.68 23.63 7.78
CA LEU A 340 34.68 24.51 7.18
C LEU A 340 35.02 24.74 5.69
N LEU A 341 34.08 24.43 4.81
CA LEU A 341 34.20 24.67 3.37
C LEU A 341 33.63 26.01 2.96
N ARG A 342 32.44 26.35 3.47
CA ARG A 342 31.70 27.57 3.14
C ARG A 342 30.58 27.82 4.14
N THR A 343 30.20 29.08 4.23
CA THR A 343 29.01 29.57 4.93
C THR A 343 28.03 30.11 3.88
N ILE A 344 26.76 29.76 4.02
CA ILE A 344 25.69 30.12 3.09
C ILE A 344 24.65 30.89 3.87
N ASN A 345 24.41 32.14 3.46
CA ASN A 345 23.45 33.03 4.08
C ASN A 345 22.20 33.12 3.21
N LEU A 346 21.07 32.75 3.78
CA LEU A 346 19.74 32.90 3.21
C LEU A 346 18.96 33.93 4.04
N THR A 347 17.99 34.57 3.40
CA THR A 347 16.91 35.30 4.06
C THR A 347 15.68 34.39 4.14
N GLY A 348 14.72 34.70 5.00
CA GLY A 348 13.43 34.00 5.03
C GLY A 348 12.75 33.96 3.65
N LEU A 349 12.86 35.04 2.88
CA LEU A 349 12.35 35.16 1.51
C LEU A 349 13.07 34.25 0.50
N ASP A 350 14.33 33.87 0.75
CA ASP A 350 15.01 32.85 -0.08
C ASP A 350 14.46 31.44 0.20
N VAL A 351 13.91 31.21 1.40
CA VAL A 351 13.36 29.91 1.80
C VAL A 351 11.91 29.77 1.32
N ARG A 352 11.09 30.81 1.48
CA ARG A 352 9.70 30.82 1.04
C ARG A 352 9.29 32.19 0.52
N LYS A 353 8.53 32.22 -0.59
CA LYS A 353 7.88 33.44 -1.10
C LYS A 353 7.00 34.09 -0.01
N GLU A 354 6.93 35.42 -0.04
CA GLU A 354 6.07 36.18 0.87
C GLU A 354 4.59 35.82 0.70
N GLY A 355 3.85 35.76 1.81
CA GLY A 355 2.42 35.46 1.83
C GLY A 355 2.05 33.96 1.72
N VAL A 356 3.01 33.06 1.46
CA VAL A 356 2.74 31.62 1.39
C VAL A 356 3.33 30.85 2.58
N GLY A 357 2.56 29.89 3.12
CA GLY A 357 2.96 29.11 4.29
C GLY A 357 4.03 28.04 3.99
N LYS A 358 4.10 27.58 2.73
CA LYS A 358 5.02 26.56 2.22
C LYS A 358 5.48 26.94 0.82
N ASP A 359 6.76 26.72 0.51
CA ASP A 359 7.32 26.91 -0.83
C ASP A 359 8.61 26.11 -0.94
N ILE A 360 8.64 25.21 -1.93
CA ILE A 360 9.82 24.37 -2.22
C ILE A 360 10.32 24.55 -3.65
N THR A 361 9.90 25.63 -4.32
CA THR A 361 10.22 25.90 -5.71
C THR A 361 11.67 26.34 -5.89
N ASN A 362 12.25 27.10 -4.94
CA ASN A 362 13.67 27.48 -4.99
C ASN A 362 14.59 26.26 -4.80
N LYS A 363 14.89 25.55 -5.88
CA LYS A 363 15.72 24.34 -5.84
C LYS A 363 17.21 24.62 -5.62
N ALA A 364 17.70 25.85 -5.79
CA ALA A 364 19.11 26.17 -5.60
C ALA A 364 19.43 26.53 -4.14
N LEU A 365 18.55 27.25 -3.43
CA LEU A 365 18.77 27.76 -2.05
C LEU A 365 20.17 28.34 -1.86
N LYS A 366 20.63 29.21 -2.78
CA LYS A 366 22.00 29.77 -2.82
C LYS A 366 23.13 28.74 -2.65
N GLY A 367 22.87 27.47 -2.93
CA GLY A 367 23.82 26.36 -2.85
C GLY A 367 23.83 25.55 -1.56
N VAL A 368 22.81 25.63 -0.69
CA VAL A 368 22.70 24.71 0.46
C VAL A 368 22.54 23.28 -0.05
N PRO A 369 23.41 22.32 0.34
CA PRO A 369 23.38 20.98 -0.21
C PRO A 369 22.34 20.06 0.45
N GLY A 370 21.86 19.06 -0.29
CA GLY A 370 20.99 17.98 0.17
C GLY A 370 19.51 18.35 0.37
N ILE A 371 19.23 19.46 1.05
CA ILE A 371 17.85 19.86 1.36
C ILE A 371 17.12 20.40 0.12
N GLN A 372 15.90 19.89 -0.12
CA GLN A 372 15.04 20.26 -1.25
C GLN A 372 15.60 19.88 -2.65
N LYS A 373 16.68 19.09 -2.72
CA LYS A 373 17.37 18.73 -3.98
C LYS A 373 16.91 17.40 -4.59
N GLU A 374 15.98 16.70 -3.94
CA GLU A 374 15.44 15.42 -4.44
C GLU A 374 16.54 14.37 -4.68
N GLY A 375 17.61 14.40 -3.88
CA GLY A 375 18.76 13.50 -4.01
C GLY A 375 19.66 13.80 -5.22
N GLY A 376 19.59 15.00 -5.78
CA GLY A 376 20.36 15.41 -6.95
C GLY A 376 21.82 15.78 -6.68
N ASP A 377 22.25 15.98 -5.45
CA ASP A 377 23.62 16.42 -5.13
C ASP A 377 24.33 15.56 -4.07
N GLY A 378 23.67 14.49 -3.62
CA GLY A 378 24.24 13.56 -2.65
C GLY A 378 23.22 12.63 -2.00
N ILE A 379 23.71 11.83 -1.07
CA ILE A 379 22.90 10.93 -0.23
C ILE A 379 22.95 11.41 1.21
N ILE A 380 21.82 11.81 1.78
CA ILE A 380 21.70 12.12 3.21
C ILE A 380 21.82 10.82 4.00
N VAL A 381 22.61 10.83 5.07
CA VAL A 381 22.93 9.63 5.87
C VAL A 381 22.48 9.72 7.34
N SER A 382 22.47 10.92 7.93
CA SER A 382 21.91 11.16 9.26
C SER A 382 21.51 12.63 9.42
N ALA A 383 20.69 12.94 10.43
CA ALA A 383 20.23 14.30 10.71
C ALA A 383 19.85 14.51 12.17
N LYS A 384 19.98 15.76 12.63
CA LYS A 384 19.56 16.27 13.95
C LYS A 384 18.37 17.20 13.78
N PHE A 385 17.28 16.91 14.47
CA PHE A 385 16.05 17.71 14.47
C PHE A 385 15.78 18.28 15.84
N VAL A 386 15.36 19.55 15.89
CA VAL A 386 14.85 20.16 17.12
C VAL A 386 13.48 19.56 17.48
N LEU A 387 13.20 19.51 18.78
CA LEU A 387 11.97 18.99 19.34
C LEU A 387 11.20 20.08 20.08
N TYR A 388 9.89 19.88 20.24
CA TYR A 388 9.02 20.81 20.96
C TYR A 388 8.33 20.12 22.13
N ARG A 389 7.78 20.90 23.07
CA ARG A 389 6.98 20.34 24.16
C ARG A 389 5.50 20.34 23.77
N PRO A 390 4.74 19.30 24.14
CA PRO A 390 3.29 19.31 23.96
C PRO A 390 2.65 20.38 24.86
N PHE A 391 1.55 20.95 24.37
CA PHE A 391 0.69 21.83 25.17
C PHE A 391 -0.10 21.03 26.20
N GLN A 392 -0.50 21.68 27.30
CA GLN A 392 -1.29 21.02 28.35
C GLN A 392 -2.73 20.74 27.93
N HIS A 393 -3.29 21.57 27.05
CA HIS A 393 -4.69 21.49 26.65
C HIS A 393 -4.84 21.59 25.12
N CYS A 394 -5.80 20.83 24.58
CA CYS A 394 -6.17 20.85 23.17
C CYS A 394 -7.69 20.80 23.00
N ARG A 395 -8.20 21.48 21.97
CA ARG A 395 -9.57 21.34 21.46
C ARG A 395 -9.53 21.08 19.96
N THR A 396 -10.37 20.16 19.51
CA THR A 396 -10.61 19.94 18.08
C THR A 396 -12.01 20.40 17.73
N ILE A 397 -12.13 21.23 16.69
CA ILE A 397 -13.40 21.77 16.21
C ILE A 397 -13.65 21.26 14.78
N CYS A 398 -14.86 20.79 14.52
CA CYS A 398 -15.35 20.43 13.20
C CYS A 398 -16.43 21.41 12.78
N LEU A 399 -16.26 22.07 11.63
CA LEU A 399 -17.24 23.00 11.07
C LEU A 399 -17.78 22.44 9.75
N GLU A 400 -19.09 22.35 9.61
CA GLU A 400 -19.78 21.88 8.40
C GLU A 400 -20.52 23.04 7.73
N PHE A 401 -20.12 23.39 6.50
CA PHE A 401 -20.71 24.50 5.74
C PHE A 401 -21.74 23.98 4.74
N PHE A 402 -22.90 24.63 4.68
CA PHE A 402 -24.02 24.30 3.79
C PHE A 402 -24.34 25.47 2.86
N GLY A 403 -25.06 25.18 1.77
CA GLY A 403 -25.47 26.17 0.78
C GLY A 403 -25.06 25.80 -0.64
N THR A 404 -24.89 26.78 -1.51
CA THR A 404 -24.63 26.57 -2.94
C THR A 404 -23.16 26.71 -3.33
N ASN A 405 -22.33 27.41 -2.54
CA ASN A 405 -20.94 27.70 -2.88
C ASN A 405 -19.97 27.49 -1.71
N LEU A 406 -18.69 27.41 -2.05
CA LEU A 406 -17.58 27.16 -1.12
C LEU A 406 -16.99 28.45 -0.51
N VAL A 407 -17.37 29.62 -1.04
CA VAL A 407 -16.82 30.94 -0.68
C VAL A 407 -16.92 31.21 0.82
N ASN A 408 -18.03 30.82 1.45
CA ASN A 408 -18.25 31.01 2.89
C ASN A 408 -17.19 30.29 3.74
N ALA A 409 -16.84 29.06 3.37
CA ALA A 409 -15.81 28.31 4.09
C ALA A 409 -14.42 28.93 3.88
N SER A 410 -14.13 29.41 2.66
CA SER A 410 -12.88 30.11 2.37
C SER A 410 -12.73 31.43 3.15
N LYS A 411 -13.81 32.21 3.29
CA LYS A 411 -13.79 33.43 4.11
C LYS A 411 -13.58 33.12 5.59
N ALA A 412 -14.28 32.11 6.12
CA ALA A 412 -14.10 31.67 7.49
C ALA A 412 -12.65 31.24 7.79
N ILE A 413 -11.96 30.58 6.85
CA ILE A 413 -10.55 30.21 7.00
C ILE A 413 -9.66 31.46 7.24
N VAL A 414 -9.87 32.52 6.45
CA VAL A 414 -9.11 33.78 6.56
C VAL A 414 -9.36 34.42 7.93
N GLU A 415 -10.62 34.59 8.31
CA GLU A 415 -11.01 35.22 9.58
C GLU A 415 -10.52 34.43 10.80
N ILE A 416 -10.61 33.10 10.75
CA ILE A 416 -10.07 32.23 11.81
C ILE A 416 -8.56 32.41 11.90
N LYS A 417 -7.81 32.28 10.80
CA LYS A 417 -6.35 32.46 10.80
C LYS A 417 -5.95 33.82 11.39
N ASP A 418 -6.59 34.89 10.96
CA ASP A 418 -6.26 36.25 11.37
C ASP A 418 -6.52 36.49 12.86
N SER A 419 -7.53 35.82 13.44
CA SER A 419 -7.79 35.87 14.88
C SER A 419 -6.66 35.32 15.77
N PHE A 420 -5.80 34.44 15.23
CA PHE A 420 -4.69 33.83 15.97
C PHE A 420 -3.31 34.45 15.68
N GLN A 421 -3.16 35.34 14.68
CA GLN A 421 -1.85 35.86 14.28
C GLN A 421 -1.08 36.54 15.42
N ASN A 422 -1.80 37.22 16.33
CA ASN A 422 -1.21 37.94 17.47
C ASN A 422 -1.44 37.24 18.83
N ASN A 423 -2.00 36.03 18.85
CA ASN A 423 -2.26 35.32 20.09
C ASN A 423 -1.01 34.57 20.57
N THR A 424 -0.54 34.89 21.77
CA THR A 424 0.66 34.27 22.38
C THR A 424 0.32 33.23 23.43
N ARG A 425 -0.96 32.91 23.63
CA ARG A 425 -1.43 32.00 24.68
C ARG A 425 -2.18 30.80 24.10
N ALA A 426 -2.96 30.98 23.04
CA ALA A 426 -3.59 29.89 22.28
C ALA A 426 -3.08 29.87 20.85
N TYR A 427 -2.79 28.68 20.34
CA TYR A 427 -2.16 28.47 19.05
C TYR A 427 -3.02 27.61 18.15
N LEU A 428 -3.15 28.05 16.89
CA LEU A 428 -3.73 27.26 15.81
C LEU A 428 -2.68 26.24 15.35
N THR A 429 -2.83 24.97 15.71
CA THR A 429 -1.84 23.92 15.42
C THR A 429 -2.20 23.05 14.22
N ALA A 430 -3.48 23.04 13.83
CA ALA A 430 -3.92 22.49 12.54
C ALA A 430 -5.18 23.22 12.05
N LEU A 431 -5.25 23.44 10.74
CA LEU A 431 -6.44 23.96 10.04
C LEU A 431 -6.54 23.27 8.69
N GLU A 432 -7.43 22.30 8.57
CA GLU A 432 -7.66 21.50 7.36
C GLU A 432 -9.02 21.80 6.76
N HIS A 433 -9.12 21.68 5.43
CA HIS A 433 -10.38 21.87 4.70
C HIS A 433 -10.60 20.78 3.64
N PHE A 434 -11.85 20.34 3.51
CA PHE A 434 -12.35 19.43 2.48
C PHE A 434 -13.41 20.12 1.63
N ASP A 435 -13.30 20.01 0.30
CA ASP A 435 -14.35 20.49 -0.61
C ASP A 435 -15.48 19.47 -0.82
N GLU A 436 -16.55 19.88 -1.51
CA GLU A 436 -17.74 19.06 -1.73
C GLU A 436 -17.41 17.75 -2.46
N LYS A 437 -16.53 17.81 -3.47
CA LYS A 437 -16.15 16.64 -4.26
C LYS A 437 -15.38 15.64 -3.39
N TYR A 438 -14.52 16.13 -2.51
CA TYR A 438 -13.77 15.34 -1.54
C TYR A 438 -14.69 14.73 -0.49
N VAL A 439 -15.60 15.53 0.11
CA VAL A 439 -16.60 15.09 1.10
C VAL A 439 -17.44 13.94 0.55
N LYS A 440 -17.95 14.08 -0.68
CA LYS A 440 -18.68 13.01 -1.38
C LYS A 440 -17.82 11.79 -1.61
N ALA A 441 -16.58 11.98 -2.07
CA ALA A 441 -15.70 10.87 -2.42
C ALA A 441 -15.20 10.07 -1.20
N ILE A 442 -15.16 10.66 0.00
CA ILE A 442 -14.82 9.92 1.24
C ILE A 442 -16.03 9.27 1.93
N ASN A 443 -17.23 9.42 1.37
CA ASN A 443 -18.50 9.06 2.02
C ASN A 443 -18.56 9.66 3.44
N TYR A 444 -18.29 10.96 3.53
CA TYR A 444 -18.28 11.69 4.78
C TYR A 444 -19.61 11.51 5.52
N ARG A 445 -19.54 11.27 6.82
CA ARG A 445 -20.71 11.19 7.68
C ARG A 445 -20.88 12.52 8.39
N ASN A 446 -22.00 13.20 8.12
CA ASN A 446 -22.38 14.43 8.79
C ASN A 446 -22.41 14.24 10.31
N LYS A 447 -21.96 15.26 11.01
CA LYS A 447 -22.09 15.42 12.47
C LYS A 447 -23.36 16.19 12.77
N SER A 448 -23.78 17.06 11.85
CA SER A 448 -25.11 17.68 11.83
C SER A 448 -26.24 16.65 11.62
N TYR A 449 -27.44 17.02 12.05
CA TYR A 449 -28.69 16.30 11.77
C TYR A 449 -29.30 16.67 10.42
N ARG A 450 -28.66 17.54 9.64
CA ARG A 450 -29.14 17.95 8.31
C ARG A 450 -29.06 16.79 7.32
N SER A 451 -30.07 16.70 6.46
CA SER A 451 -30.10 15.73 5.34
C SER A 451 -29.16 16.11 4.19
N ASP A 452 -28.80 17.38 4.09
CA ASP A 452 -27.98 17.90 3.00
C ASP A 452 -26.51 17.51 3.17
N PHE A 453 -25.80 17.33 2.05
CA PHE A 453 -24.35 17.12 2.10
C PHE A 453 -23.62 18.46 2.31
N PRO A 454 -22.67 18.53 3.26
CA PRO A 454 -21.84 19.71 3.44
C PRO A 454 -21.10 20.06 2.15
N LYS A 455 -21.11 21.35 1.80
CA LYS A 455 -20.30 21.88 0.71
C LYS A 455 -18.83 21.91 1.09
N ALA A 456 -18.52 22.24 2.34
CA ALA A 456 -17.17 22.19 2.85
C ALA A 456 -17.16 21.75 4.31
N VAL A 457 -16.03 21.19 4.73
CA VAL A 457 -15.80 20.79 6.12
C VAL A 457 -14.43 21.29 6.56
N LEU A 458 -14.39 21.99 7.70
CA LEU A 458 -13.14 22.42 8.35
C LEU A 458 -12.85 21.55 9.57
N LEU A 459 -11.60 21.12 9.74
CA LEU A 459 -11.10 20.50 10.97
C LEU A 459 -9.98 21.35 11.55
N ILE A 460 -10.14 21.73 12.81
CA ILE A 460 -9.29 22.73 13.47
C ILE A 460 -8.77 22.14 14.78
N ASP A 461 -7.46 22.18 15.01
CA ASP A 461 -6.86 21.92 16.33
C ASP A 461 -6.35 23.24 16.91
N ILE A 462 -6.78 23.56 18.13
CA ILE A 462 -6.27 24.66 18.94
C ILE A 462 -5.58 24.06 20.16
N GLU A 463 -4.39 24.54 20.49
CA GLU A 463 -3.62 24.07 21.64
C GLU A 463 -3.14 25.25 22.49
N SER A 464 -3.13 25.06 23.81
CA SER A 464 -2.73 26.08 24.78
C SER A 464 -2.22 25.46 26.08
N ASN A 465 -1.40 26.21 26.81
CA ASN A 465 -1.06 25.90 28.20
C ASN A 465 -2.03 26.58 29.20
N ASP A 466 -2.96 27.40 28.72
CA ASP A 466 -3.97 28.13 29.49
C ASP A 466 -5.35 27.61 29.09
N HIS A 467 -6.04 26.97 30.04
CA HIS A 467 -7.35 26.36 29.79
C HIS A 467 -8.44 27.39 29.47
N ASP A 468 -8.44 28.53 30.17
CA ASP A 468 -9.46 29.57 30.00
C ASP A 468 -9.34 30.25 28.63
N GLU A 469 -8.10 30.54 28.20
CA GLU A 469 -7.85 31.10 26.88
C GLU A 469 -8.20 30.11 25.77
N LEU A 470 -7.94 28.81 25.95
CA LEU A 470 -8.33 27.77 24.98
C LEU A 470 -9.85 27.71 24.78
N GLU A 471 -10.62 27.76 25.87
CA GLU A 471 -12.09 27.76 25.82
C GLU A 471 -12.62 29.03 25.15
N LYS A 472 -12.04 30.19 25.50
CA LYS A 472 -12.37 31.47 24.87
C LYS A 472 -12.09 31.46 23.37
N SER A 473 -10.91 31.04 22.95
CA SER A 473 -10.54 30.92 21.52
C SER A 473 -11.43 29.92 20.79
N SER A 474 -11.84 28.83 21.44
CA SER A 474 -12.74 27.84 20.83
C SER A 474 -14.13 28.41 20.55
N ARG A 475 -14.68 29.20 21.50
CA ARG A 475 -15.96 29.90 21.30
C ARG A 475 -15.87 30.98 20.25
N GLN A 476 -14.77 31.75 20.24
CA GLN A 476 -14.53 32.78 19.23
C GLN A 476 -14.59 32.22 17.80
N ILE A 477 -14.08 31.00 17.55
CA ILE A 477 -14.19 30.36 16.23
C ILE A 477 -15.65 30.09 15.85
N LEU A 478 -16.48 29.64 16.80
CA LEU A 478 -17.91 29.41 16.54
C LEU A 478 -18.65 30.73 16.28
N ASP A 479 -18.29 31.79 16.99
CA ASP A 479 -18.86 33.12 16.79
C ASP A 479 -18.51 33.67 15.40
N ILE A 480 -17.25 33.53 14.97
CA ILE A 480 -16.77 33.94 13.63
C ILE A 480 -17.61 33.30 12.52
N VAL A 481 -17.99 32.03 12.67
CA VAL A 481 -18.70 31.30 11.60
C VAL A 481 -20.22 31.39 11.66
N THR A 482 -20.78 32.02 12.69
CA THR A 482 -22.23 32.19 12.86
C THR A 482 -22.93 32.87 11.65
N PRO A 483 -22.33 33.87 10.98
CA PRO A 483 -22.93 34.49 9.78
C PRO A 483 -22.94 33.56 8.55
N TYR A 484 -22.11 32.53 8.54
CA TYR A 484 -22.03 31.54 7.47
C TYR A 484 -23.02 30.41 7.77
N ASN A 485 -23.75 29.91 6.76
CA ASN A 485 -24.71 28.81 6.93
C ASN A 485 -23.99 27.50 7.35
N THR A 486 -23.65 27.40 8.62
CA THR A 486 -22.63 26.49 9.16
C THR A 486 -23.09 25.88 10.47
N GLU A 487 -22.67 24.65 10.74
CA GLU A 487 -22.80 24.02 12.06
C GLU A 487 -21.43 23.64 12.60
N GLY A 488 -21.17 23.96 13.87
CA GLY A 488 -19.88 23.74 14.53
C GLY A 488 -19.96 22.77 15.70
N PHE A 489 -18.98 21.87 15.81
CA PHE A 489 -18.93 20.81 16.81
C PHE A 489 -17.56 20.80 17.49
N ILE A 490 -17.54 20.82 18.83
CA ILE A 490 -16.31 20.71 19.63
C ILE A 490 -16.15 19.27 20.11
N ALA A 491 -14.97 18.70 19.89
CA ALA A 491 -14.58 17.43 20.49
C ALA A 491 -14.02 17.68 21.91
N GLU A 492 -14.83 17.36 22.92
CA GLU A 492 -14.47 17.50 24.33
C GLU A 492 -13.52 16.39 24.84
N THR A 493 -13.41 15.28 24.12
CA THR A 493 -12.59 14.12 24.50
C THR A 493 -11.64 13.71 23.37
N ASP A 494 -10.52 13.09 23.73
CA ASP A 494 -9.55 12.56 22.77
C ASP A 494 -10.17 11.50 21.83
N GLU A 495 -11.11 10.70 22.33
CA GLU A 495 -11.84 9.71 21.53
C GLU A 495 -12.68 10.39 20.43
N LYS A 496 -13.39 11.47 20.76
CA LYS A 496 -14.13 12.28 19.76
C LYS A 496 -13.18 12.94 18.77
N ARG A 497 -12.02 13.45 19.24
CA ARG A 497 -10.97 14.02 18.39
C ARG A 497 -10.47 12.99 17.38
N GLU A 498 -10.18 11.77 17.81
CA GLU A 498 -9.76 10.69 16.91
C GLU A 498 -10.83 10.36 15.86
N ILE A 499 -12.12 10.39 16.23
CA ILE A 499 -13.23 10.17 15.30
C ILE A 499 -13.27 11.27 14.23
N PHE A 500 -13.16 12.54 14.61
CA PHE A 500 -13.16 13.66 13.65
C PHE A 500 -11.98 13.56 12.68
N TRP A 501 -10.78 13.31 13.21
CA TRP A 501 -9.56 13.20 12.40
C TRP A 501 -9.47 11.90 11.57
N LYS A 502 -10.33 10.92 11.83
CA LYS A 502 -10.38 9.68 11.04
C LYS A 502 -10.81 9.95 9.60
N ASP A 503 -11.72 10.89 9.38
CA ASP A 503 -12.22 11.25 8.04
C ASP A 503 -11.10 11.80 7.16
N ARG A 504 -10.21 12.65 7.73
CA ARG A 504 -9.00 13.17 7.04
C ARG A 504 -8.08 12.07 6.53
N LYS A 505 -8.01 10.94 7.23
CA LYS A 505 -7.09 9.82 6.92
C LYS A 505 -7.65 8.88 5.84
N ASN A 506 -8.90 9.08 5.39
CA ASN A 506 -9.61 8.21 4.44
C ASN A 506 -9.37 8.54 2.95
N LEU A 507 -8.19 9.06 2.62
CA LEU A 507 -7.76 9.48 1.26
C LEU A 507 -7.95 8.45 0.13
N GLY A 508 -8.01 7.14 0.42
CA GLY A 508 -8.15 6.13 -0.64
C GLY A 508 -9.57 5.87 -1.10
N ALA A 509 -10.59 6.45 -0.46
CA ALA A 509 -11.96 6.33 -0.91
C ALA A 509 -12.16 6.94 -2.32
N ILE A 510 -11.51 8.07 -2.62
CA ILE A 510 -11.49 8.68 -3.97
C ILE A 510 -11.03 7.68 -5.04
N ALA A 511 -10.01 6.87 -4.74
CA ALA A 511 -9.48 5.90 -5.68
C ALA A 511 -10.31 4.59 -5.77
N ARG A 512 -11.15 4.29 -4.76
CA ARG A 512 -12.07 3.14 -4.82
C ARG A 512 -13.16 3.34 -5.86
N HIS A 513 -13.61 4.58 -6.04
CA HIS A 513 -14.76 4.88 -6.89
C HIS A 513 -14.45 4.82 -8.39
N THR A 514 -13.19 4.95 -8.79
CA THR A 514 -12.85 5.16 -10.20
C THR A 514 -11.96 4.06 -10.80
N ASN A 515 -11.38 3.13 -10.02
CA ASN A 515 -10.35 2.19 -10.50
C ASN A 515 -9.28 2.89 -11.37
N ALA A 516 -9.04 4.17 -11.08
CA ALA A 516 -8.39 5.11 -11.97
C ALA A 516 -7.03 5.52 -11.39
N PHE A 517 -6.10 5.81 -12.30
CA PHE A 517 -4.92 6.59 -11.99
C PHE A 517 -5.35 7.98 -11.48
N LYS A 518 -4.53 8.66 -10.68
CA LYS A 518 -4.84 10.03 -10.27
C LYS A 518 -3.65 10.94 -10.52
N LEU A 519 -3.90 12.08 -11.15
CA LEU A 519 -2.98 13.21 -11.12
C LEU A 519 -3.15 13.89 -9.76
N ASN A 520 -2.03 14.17 -9.10
CA ASN A 520 -2.01 14.74 -7.76
C ASN A 520 -1.02 15.90 -7.73
N GLU A 521 -1.55 17.09 -7.60
CA GLU A 521 -0.79 18.32 -7.54
C GLU A 521 -0.93 18.97 -6.16
N ASP A 522 0.13 19.58 -5.67
CA ASP A 522 0.14 20.41 -4.46
C ASP A 522 0.61 21.81 -4.83
N ILE A 523 -0.28 22.78 -4.70
CA ILE A 523 0.00 24.20 -4.95
C ILE A 523 -0.12 24.97 -3.64
N VAL A 524 0.48 26.14 -3.55
CA VAL A 524 0.33 27.00 -2.38
C VAL A 524 -0.05 28.39 -2.83
N ILE A 525 -1.10 28.96 -2.27
CA ILE A 525 -1.55 30.32 -2.53
C ILE A 525 -1.62 31.11 -1.23
N PRO A 526 -1.55 32.45 -1.27
CA PRO A 526 -1.90 33.28 -0.13
C PRO A 526 -3.32 32.95 0.35
N VAL A 527 -3.51 32.89 1.67
CA VAL A 527 -4.78 32.45 2.28
C VAL A 527 -5.93 33.37 1.88
N GLU A 528 -5.62 34.64 1.66
CA GLU A 528 -6.54 35.71 1.24
C GLU A 528 -7.10 35.47 -0.17
N ALA A 529 -6.41 34.68 -1.01
CA ALA A 529 -6.84 34.33 -2.36
C ALA A 529 -7.74 33.07 -2.42
N LEU A 530 -7.91 32.34 -1.31
CA LEU A 530 -8.71 31.10 -1.27
C LEU A 530 -10.14 31.24 -1.81
N PRO A 531 -10.92 32.29 -1.48
CA PRO A 531 -12.28 32.42 -1.99
C PRO A 531 -12.33 32.49 -3.52
N GLN A 532 -11.43 33.27 -4.13
CA GLN A 532 -11.36 33.42 -5.59
C GLN A 532 -10.85 32.13 -6.27
N PHE A 533 -9.94 31.41 -5.61
CA PHE A 533 -9.47 30.11 -6.08
C PHE A 533 -10.58 29.05 -6.05
N SER A 534 -11.40 29.02 -5.00
CA SER A 534 -12.49 28.08 -4.89
C SER A 534 -13.52 28.25 -6.00
N ASP A 535 -13.92 29.50 -6.29
CA ASP A 535 -14.81 29.81 -7.41
C ASP A 535 -14.20 29.45 -8.76
N PHE A 536 -12.90 29.61 -8.91
CA PHE A 536 -12.18 29.19 -10.11
C PHE A 536 -12.24 27.67 -10.33
N ILE A 537 -12.08 26.86 -9.27
CA ILE A 537 -12.19 25.40 -9.36
C ILE A 537 -13.61 24.94 -9.64
N ASP A 538 -14.61 25.55 -9.00
CA ASP A 538 -16.03 25.23 -9.26
C ASP A 538 -16.41 25.52 -10.71
N ARG A 539 -15.92 26.63 -11.27
CA ARG A 539 -16.11 26.96 -12.69
C ARG A 539 -15.45 25.94 -13.61
N LEU A 540 -14.22 25.54 -13.34
CA LEU A 540 -13.54 24.51 -14.13
C LEU A 540 -14.24 23.16 -14.06
N ASN A 541 -14.75 22.77 -12.88
CA ASN A 541 -15.55 21.56 -12.72
C ASN A 541 -16.85 21.62 -13.53
N LEU A 542 -17.57 22.76 -13.47
CA LEU A 542 -18.78 22.98 -14.26
C LEU A 542 -18.51 22.94 -15.76
N GLN A 543 -17.42 23.58 -16.21
CA GLN A 543 -17.00 23.53 -17.61
C GLN A 543 -16.72 22.10 -18.08
N ASN A 544 -15.92 21.34 -17.32
CA ASN A 544 -15.63 19.94 -17.64
C ASN A 544 -16.87 19.05 -17.64
N GLU A 545 -17.85 19.35 -16.78
CA GLU A 545 -19.14 18.69 -16.75
C GLU A 545 -19.95 18.95 -18.03
N LEU A 546 -20.14 20.21 -18.39
CA LEU A 546 -20.88 20.57 -19.61
C LEU A 546 -20.18 20.07 -20.88
N GLU A 547 -18.85 20.16 -20.96
CA GLU A 547 -18.07 19.61 -22.08
C GLU A 547 -18.26 18.09 -22.21
N ASN A 548 -18.27 17.37 -21.09
CA ASN A 548 -18.53 15.93 -21.09
C ASN A 548 -19.95 15.60 -21.55
N ASP A 549 -20.93 16.40 -21.15
CA ASP A 549 -22.33 16.23 -21.52
C ASP A 549 -22.56 16.54 -23.01
N CYS A 550 -21.88 17.54 -23.58
CA CYS A 550 -21.86 17.77 -25.02
C CYS A 550 -21.29 16.59 -25.80
N LEU A 551 -20.20 15.98 -25.31
CA LEU A 551 -19.60 14.79 -25.92
C LEU A 551 -20.52 13.56 -25.81
N LEU A 552 -21.24 13.40 -24.70
CA LEU A 552 -22.29 12.38 -24.58
C LEU A 552 -23.34 12.55 -25.68
N ILE A 553 -23.83 13.77 -25.89
CA ILE A 553 -24.84 14.07 -26.91
C ILE A 553 -24.30 13.74 -28.32
N ASP A 554 -23.03 14.02 -28.59
CA ASP A 554 -22.38 13.67 -29.87
C ASP A 554 -22.30 12.16 -30.10
N GLU A 555 -21.85 11.41 -29.10
CA GLU A 555 -21.77 9.93 -29.17
C GLU A 555 -23.16 9.30 -29.34
N LEU A 556 -24.17 9.81 -28.61
CA LEU A 556 -25.56 9.38 -28.76
C LEU A 556 -26.11 9.69 -30.15
N THR A 557 -25.85 10.90 -30.66
CA THR A 557 -26.28 11.32 -32.00
C THR A 557 -25.68 10.41 -33.08
N GLU A 558 -24.38 10.10 -32.98
CA GLU A 558 -23.73 9.17 -33.90
C GLU A 558 -24.29 7.75 -33.80
N TYR A 559 -24.51 7.25 -32.58
CA TYR A 559 -25.09 5.93 -32.33
C TYR A 559 -26.48 5.80 -32.98
N PHE A 560 -27.36 6.78 -32.74
CA PHE A 560 -28.73 6.76 -33.27
C PHE A 560 -28.80 6.97 -34.78
N ASN A 561 -27.92 7.80 -35.37
CA ASN A 561 -27.83 7.95 -36.81
C ASN A 561 -27.45 6.63 -37.53
N ARG A 562 -26.69 5.74 -36.88
CA ARG A 562 -26.36 4.41 -37.42
C ARG A 562 -27.50 3.39 -37.30
N LYS A 563 -28.52 3.66 -36.48
CA LYS A 563 -29.65 2.77 -36.20
C LYS A 563 -30.95 3.22 -36.89
N GLN A 564 -30.89 4.16 -37.83
CA GLN A 564 -32.05 4.68 -38.58
C GLN A 564 -32.72 3.63 -39.50
N ASP A 565 -32.10 2.46 -39.73
CA ASP A 565 -32.67 1.35 -40.51
C ASP A 565 -33.54 0.41 -39.64
N THR A 566 -34.60 0.91 -39.04
CA THR A 566 -35.63 0.09 -38.38
C THR A 566 -36.95 0.21 -39.14
N GLU A 567 -37.61 -0.92 -39.45
CA GLU A 567 -38.85 -1.00 -40.23
C GLU A 567 -40.09 -0.39 -39.52
N ASP A 568 -39.93 0.25 -38.35
CA ASP A 568 -41.00 0.84 -37.53
C ASP A 568 -41.18 2.36 -37.83
N PRO A 569 -42.29 2.77 -38.47
CA PRO A 569 -42.56 4.18 -38.80
C PRO A 569 -42.74 5.10 -37.58
N PHE A 570 -43.22 4.56 -36.45
CA PHE A 570 -43.43 5.34 -35.22
C PHE A 570 -42.12 5.56 -34.47
N PHE A 571 -41.19 4.62 -34.57
CA PHE A 571 -39.85 4.72 -34.00
C PHE A 571 -39.03 5.84 -34.67
N GLY A 572 -39.02 5.91 -36.00
CA GLY A 572 -38.26 6.92 -36.75
C GLY A 572 -38.65 8.35 -36.38
N THR A 573 -39.95 8.63 -36.24
CA THR A 573 -40.46 9.96 -35.87
C THR A 573 -40.08 10.33 -34.43
N LYS A 574 -40.22 9.39 -33.48
CA LYS A 574 -39.79 9.59 -32.08
C LYS A 574 -38.29 9.86 -31.99
N LEU A 575 -37.50 9.13 -32.77
CA LEU A 575 -36.05 9.27 -32.80
C LEU A 575 -35.63 10.64 -33.33
N GLN A 576 -36.23 11.11 -34.43
CA GLN A 576 -35.96 12.45 -34.97
C GLN A 576 -36.33 13.56 -33.96
N SER A 577 -37.46 13.43 -33.27
CA SER A 577 -37.87 14.38 -32.23
C SER A 577 -36.89 14.39 -31.05
N TYR A 578 -36.39 13.22 -30.64
CA TYR A 578 -35.39 13.12 -29.57
C TYR A 578 -34.05 13.71 -30.00
N LEU A 579 -33.57 13.41 -31.21
CA LEU A 579 -32.35 13.97 -31.78
C LEU A 579 -32.40 15.51 -31.90
N ALA A 580 -33.53 16.07 -32.32
CA ALA A 580 -33.73 17.52 -32.38
C ALA A 580 -33.69 18.16 -30.98
N ASN A 581 -34.29 17.51 -29.98
CA ASN A 581 -34.27 17.99 -28.60
C ASN A 581 -32.86 18.00 -28.00
N ILE A 582 -32.11 16.89 -28.12
CA ILE A 582 -30.74 16.84 -27.58
C ILE A 582 -29.79 17.78 -28.33
N ALA A 583 -30.03 18.07 -29.61
CA ALA A 583 -29.28 19.07 -30.36
C ALA A 583 -29.48 20.50 -29.78
N GLN A 584 -30.72 20.86 -29.44
CA GLN A 584 -31.01 22.14 -28.76
C GLN A 584 -30.38 22.20 -27.37
N VAL A 585 -30.40 21.09 -26.61
CA VAL A 585 -29.71 21.00 -25.31
C VAL A 585 -28.21 21.21 -25.48
N LYS A 586 -27.60 20.61 -26.52
CA LYS A 586 -26.18 20.80 -26.81
C LYS A 586 -25.86 22.27 -27.13
N GLU A 587 -26.63 22.92 -28.01
CA GLU A 587 -26.44 24.34 -28.34
C GLU A 587 -26.52 25.23 -27.08
N LYS A 588 -27.48 24.94 -26.20
CA LYS A 588 -27.61 25.61 -24.90
C LYS A 588 -26.36 25.41 -24.04
N TYR A 589 -25.86 24.19 -23.90
CA TYR A 589 -24.66 23.89 -23.10
C TYR A 589 -23.39 24.51 -23.67
N VAL A 590 -23.21 24.48 -25.00
CA VAL A 590 -22.09 25.16 -25.68
C VAL A 590 -22.15 26.67 -25.41
N SER A 591 -23.33 27.28 -25.51
CA SER A 591 -23.52 28.69 -25.20
C SER A 591 -23.19 29.02 -23.74
N TYR A 592 -23.49 28.12 -22.80
CA TYR A 592 -23.12 28.28 -21.40
C TYR A 592 -21.59 28.27 -21.21
N ILE A 593 -20.89 27.33 -21.85
CA ILE A 593 -19.42 27.22 -21.79
C ILE A 593 -18.76 28.49 -22.33
N GLU A 594 -19.19 28.99 -23.49
CA GLU A 594 -18.58 30.16 -24.15
C GLU A 594 -18.80 31.49 -23.42
N ASN A 595 -19.83 31.58 -22.58
CA ASN A 595 -20.26 32.82 -21.95
C ASN A 595 -20.25 32.79 -20.42
N MET A 596 -19.62 31.79 -19.79
CA MET A 596 -19.58 31.63 -18.32
C MET A 596 -19.17 32.89 -17.55
N GLU A 597 -18.20 33.66 -18.08
CA GLU A 597 -17.66 34.85 -17.44
C GLU A 597 -18.41 36.15 -17.81
N LYS A 598 -19.32 36.09 -18.78
CA LYS A 598 -20.10 37.26 -19.21
C LYS A 598 -21.36 37.41 -18.37
N PRO A 599 -21.88 38.65 -18.21
CA PRO A 599 -23.19 38.87 -17.62
C PRO A 599 -24.30 38.09 -18.34
N ALA A 600 -25.22 37.50 -17.58
CA ALA A 600 -26.33 36.71 -18.14
C ALA A 600 -27.27 37.54 -19.04
N SER A 601 -27.32 38.86 -18.83
CA SER A 601 -28.09 39.81 -19.67
C SER A 601 -27.72 39.81 -21.16
N ILE A 602 -26.54 39.30 -21.53
CA ILE A 602 -26.08 39.24 -22.92
C ILE A 602 -26.72 38.05 -23.68
N GLN A 603 -27.31 37.07 -22.98
CA GLN A 603 -27.96 35.92 -23.61
C GLN A 603 -29.46 36.14 -23.82
N LYS A 604 -29.87 36.24 -25.09
CA LYS A 604 -31.26 36.50 -25.52
C LYS A 604 -32.30 35.42 -25.12
N ASN A 605 -31.86 34.23 -24.68
CA ASN A 605 -32.72 33.06 -24.48
C ASN A 605 -32.82 32.59 -23.01
N ILE A 606 -32.33 33.36 -22.03
CA ILE A 606 -32.41 32.99 -20.61
C ILE A 606 -33.53 33.79 -19.93
N LEU A 607 -34.70 33.16 -19.75
CA LEU A 607 -35.76 33.65 -18.86
C LEU A 607 -35.31 33.42 -17.41
N CYS A 608 -34.64 34.41 -16.80
CA CYS A 608 -34.23 34.36 -15.39
C CYS A 608 -35.01 35.38 -14.55
N SER A 609 -35.54 34.92 -13.41
CA SER A 609 -36.21 35.74 -12.39
C SER A 609 -35.23 36.34 -11.36
N GLY A 610 -34.00 36.68 -11.77
CA GLY A 610 -32.93 37.14 -10.88
C GLY A 610 -32.04 38.25 -11.47
N ASP A 611 -31.03 38.69 -10.72
CA ASP A 611 -30.09 39.74 -11.11
C ASP A 611 -29.19 39.28 -12.29
N THR A 612 -29.55 39.70 -13.51
CA THR A 612 -28.88 39.34 -14.77
C THR A 612 -27.58 40.11 -15.02
N SER A 613 -27.17 40.99 -14.09
CA SER A 613 -25.88 41.68 -14.13
C SER A 613 -24.70 40.78 -13.72
N ARG A 614 -24.98 39.69 -12.99
CA ARG A 614 -23.98 38.73 -12.52
C ARG A 614 -23.45 37.84 -13.65
N PRO A 615 -22.21 37.33 -13.55
CA PRO A 615 -21.68 36.34 -14.47
C PRO A 615 -22.57 35.08 -14.54
N LEU A 616 -22.75 34.54 -15.74
CA LEU A 616 -23.57 33.34 -15.97
C LEU A 616 -23.17 32.16 -15.08
N PHE A 617 -21.86 31.97 -14.88
CA PHE A 617 -21.31 30.94 -14.00
C PHE A 617 -21.91 31.00 -12.59
N GLU A 618 -22.04 32.19 -12.00
CA GLU A 618 -22.54 32.31 -10.64
C GLU A 618 -24.01 31.90 -10.54
N LEU A 619 -24.82 32.24 -11.56
CA LEU A 619 -26.23 31.85 -11.61
C LEU A 619 -26.41 30.32 -11.77
N LEU A 620 -25.51 29.68 -12.54
CA LEU A 620 -25.47 28.22 -12.69
C LEU A 620 -25.02 27.54 -11.39
N ARG A 621 -23.94 28.02 -10.77
CA ARG A 621 -23.40 27.51 -9.50
C ARG A 621 -24.43 27.63 -8.37
N ASP A 622 -25.10 28.78 -8.28
CA ASP A 622 -26.07 29.07 -7.22
C ASP A 622 -27.44 28.39 -7.47
N GLY A 623 -27.59 27.61 -8.55
CA GLY A 623 -28.81 26.87 -8.85
C GLY A 623 -30.00 27.75 -9.28
N ILE A 624 -29.75 29.02 -9.63
CA ILE A 624 -30.77 29.93 -10.16
C ILE A 624 -31.12 29.50 -11.60
N ILE A 625 -30.10 29.14 -12.38
CA ILE A 625 -30.27 28.48 -13.68
C ILE A 625 -30.09 26.99 -13.47
N LEU A 626 -31.18 26.24 -13.60
CA LEU A 626 -31.17 24.79 -13.54
C LEU A 626 -30.72 24.19 -14.88
N TYR A 627 -29.82 23.23 -14.82
CA TYR A 627 -29.46 22.34 -15.92
C TYR A 627 -29.35 20.92 -15.36
N SER A 628 -29.77 19.91 -16.13
CA SER A 628 -29.70 18.53 -15.68
C SER A 628 -29.63 17.62 -16.88
N THR A 629 -28.45 17.11 -17.19
CA THR A 629 -28.27 16.12 -18.26
C THR A 629 -29.06 14.83 -17.97
N HIS A 630 -29.33 14.55 -16.69
CA HIS A 630 -30.25 13.49 -16.34
C HIS A 630 -31.65 13.78 -16.89
N ASP A 631 -32.23 14.93 -16.59
CA ASP A 631 -33.61 15.25 -16.97
C ASP A 631 -33.74 15.60 -18.46
N ASP A 632 -32.79 16.36 -18.99
CA ASP A 632 -32.78 16.92 -20.34
C ASP A 632 -32.44 15.85 -21.41
N VAL A 633 -31.65 14.82 -21.07
CA VAL A 633 -31.17 13.81 -22.04
C VAL A 633 -31.61 12.41 -21.63
N THR A 634 -31.08 11.88 -20.52
CA THR A 634 -31.23 10.45 -20.20
C THR A 634 -32.63 10.05 -19.75
N GLY A 635 -33.27 10.88 -18.93
CA GLY A 635 -34.62 10.70 -18.41
C GLY A 635 -35.65 10.90 -19.52
N HIS A 636 -35.43 11.89 -20.39
CA HIS A 636 -36.25 12.09 -21.58
C HIS A 636 -36.20 10.88 -22.53
N PHE A 637 -35.00 10.31 -22.75
CA PHE A 637 -34.86 9.07 -23.53
C PHE A 637 -35.63 7.90 -22.91
N ARG A 638 -35.43 7.61 -21.61
CA ARG A 638 -36.09 6.49 -20.92
C ARG A 638 -37.62 6.61 -20.93
N LYS A 639 -38.16 7.83 -20.85
CA LYS A 639 -39.61 8.06 -20.95
C LYS A 639 -40.14 7.81 -22.36
N ASN A 640 -39.44 8.30 -23.40
CA ASN A 640 -39.90 8.21 -24.79
C ASN A 640 -39.76 6.80 -25.41
N PHE A 641 -38.78 6.02 -24.93
CA PHE A 641 -38.44 4.70 -25.46
C PHE A 641 -38.71 3.55 -24.47
N HIS A 642 -39.64 3.75 -23.52
CA HIS A 642 -40.09 2.68 -22.62
C HIS A 642 -40.59 1.45 -23.42
N GLY A 643 -40.04 0.27 -23.13
CA GLY A 643 -40.33 -0.99 -23.83
C GLY A 643 -39.24 -1.46 -24.82
N TYR A 644 -38.29 -0.59 -25.20
CA TYR A 644 -37.16 -0.94 -26.07
C TYR A 644 -35.93 -1.39 -25.24
N ASN A 645 -36.05 -2.51 -24.52
CA ASN A 645 -35.07 -2.93 -23.49
C ASN A 645 -33.63 -3.07 -24.00
N GLU A 646 -33.42 -3.64 -25.19
CA GLU A 646 -32.06 -3.79 -25.76
C GLU A 646 -31.43 -2.43 -26.08
N MET A 647 -32.22 -1.49 -26.61
CA MET A 647 -31.75 -0.15 -26.92
C MET A 647 -31.49 0.68 -25.66
N ILE A 648 -32.33 0.55 -24.64
CA ILE A 648 -32.09 1.17 -23.33
C ILE A 648 -30.81 0.63 -22.73
N ALA A 649 -30.53 -0.67 -22.82
CA ALA A 649 -29.28 -1.25 -22.34
C ALA A 649 -28.05 -0.71 -23.11
N GLU A 650 -28.10 -0.66 -24.45
CA GLU A 650 -27.03 -0.07 -25.27
C GLU A 650 -26.84 1.44 -24.98
N PHE A 651 -27.93 2.18 -24.78
CA PHE A 651 -27.92 3.58 -24.38
C PHE A 651 -27.28 3.78 -23.00
N ASP A 652 -27.72 2.99 -22.01
CA ASP A 652 -27.20 3.05 -20.65
C ASP A 652 -25.69 2.72 -20.61
N GLU A 653 -25.23 1.79 -21.46
CA GLU A 653 -23.81 1.47 -21.61
C GLU A 653 -23.01 2.68 -22.13
N ILE A 654 -23.52 3.41 -23.14
CA ILE A 654 -22.87 4.63 -23.64
C ILE A 654 -22.84 5.72 -22.55
N VAL A 655 -23.95 5.91 -21.85
CA VAL A 655 -24.05 6.90 -20.76
C VAL A 655 -23.08 6.56 -19.62
N GLU A 656 -23.02 5.31 -19.18
CA GLU A 656 -22.10 4.86 -18.13
C GLU A 656 -20.64 4.97 -18.58
N TYR A 657 -20.34 4.59 -19.82
CA TYR A 657 -19.03 4.77 -20.44
C TYR A 657 -18.60 6.23 -20.43
N ARG A 658 -19.46 7.16 -20.82
CA ARG A 658 -19.12 8.58 -20.89
C ARG A 658 -19.01 9.21 -19.50
N ASN A 659 -19.94 8.88 -18.59
CA ASN A 659 -19.91 9.40 -17.21
C ASN A 659 -18.67 8.96 -16.43
N SER A 660 -18.17 7.73 -16.66
CA SER A 660 -16.92 7.27 -16.05
C SER A 660 -15.67 8.02 -16.54
N ARG A 661 -15.76 8.77 -17.65
CA ARG A 661 -14.67 9.57 -18.24
C ARG A 661 -14.79 11.06 -17.98
N LYS A 662 -15.75 11.47 -17.14
CA LYS A 662 -15.89 12.85 -16.69
C LYS A 662 -14.69 13.26 -15.83
N LEU A 663 -14.06 14.37 -16.18
CA LEU A 663 -12.99 14.94 -15.36
C LEU A 663 -13.59 15.66 -14.15
N ILE A 664 -13.08 15.32 -12.97
CA ILE A 664 -13.49 15.92 -11.71
C ILE A 664 -12.23 16.38 -10.98
N ILE A 665 -12.19 17.66 -10.63
CA ILE A 665 -11.17 18.27 -9.80
C ILE A 665 -11.68 18.24 -8.36
N ALA A 666 -11.00 17.48 -7.50
CA ALA A 666 -11.30 17.42 -6.07
C ALA A 666 -10.12 17.98 -5.26
N THR A 667 -10.41 18.86 -4.31
CA THR A 667 -9.43 19.58 -3.52
C THR A 667 -9.57 19.29 -2.02
N HIS A 668 -8.42 19.20 -1.36
CA HIS A 668 -8.32 19.27 0.09
C HIS A 668 -7.08 20.09 0.42
N MET A 669 -7.04 20.73 1.59
CA MET A 669 -5.98 21.69 1.88
C MET A 669 -5.54 21.68 3.33
N HIS A 670 -4.26 21.98 3.52
CA HIS A 670 -3.72 22.53 4.75
C HIS A 670 -4.03 24.04 4.74
N ALA A 671 -5.29 24.37 5.02
CA ALA A 671 -5.86 25.71 4.87
C ALA A 671 -5.06 26.78 5.63
N GLY A 672 -4.50 26.45 6.80
CA GLY A 672 -3.68 27.38 7.60
C GLY A 672 -2.39 27.85 6.91
N ASP A 673 -1.85 27.06 5.97
CA ASP A 673 -0.64 27.41 5.20
C ASP A 673 -0.94 27.82 3.76
N GLY A 674 -2.21 27.82 3.35
CA GLY A 674 -2.63 28.05 1.97
C GLY A 674 -2.21 26.94 0.99
N ASN A 675 -1.80 25.75 1.49
CA ASN A 675 -1.37 24.62 0.66
C ASN A 675 -2.57 23.74 0.27
N ILE A 676 -2.83 23.63 -1.04
CA ILE A 676 -3.99 22.98 -1.64
C ILE A 676 -3.53 21.78 -2.47
N HIS A 677 -4.11 20.62 -2.19
CA HIS A 677 -3.93 19.40 -2.94
C HIS A 677 -5.05 19.21 -3.97
N VAL A 678 -4.70 19.34 -5.24
CA VAL A 678 -5.59 19.21 -6.40
C VAL A 678 -5.49 17.79 -6.96
N ASN A 679 -6.58 17.03 -6.90
CA ASN A 679 -6.62 15.63 -7.36
C ASN A 679 -7.56 15.49 -8.56
N ILE A 680 -7.07 14.87 -9.65
CA ILE A 680 -7.84 14.61 -10.88
C ILE A 680 -7.78 13.10 -11.19
N PRO A 681 -8.85 12.32 -10.89
CA PRO A 681 -8.92 10.90 -11.24
C PRO A 681 -9.08 10.68 -12.75
N VAL A 682 -8.33 9.73 -13.32
CA VAL A 682 -8.26 9.45 -14.77
C VAL A 682 -7.99 7.97 -15.12
N HIS A 683 -8.56 7.50 -16.21
CA HIS A 683 -8.30 6.17 -16.72
C HIS A 683 -7.02 6.13 -17.57
N SER A 684 -6.01 5.37 -17.13
CA SER A 684 -4.70 5.31 -17.81
C SER A 684 -4.74 4.65 -19.21
N ASN A 685 -5.83 3.97 -19.56
CA ASN A 685 -6.05 3.43 -20.91
C ASN A 685 -6.68 4.44 -21.88
N ASP A 686 -7.18 5.58 -21.40
CA ASP A 686 -7.81 6.61 -22.22
C ASP A 686 -6.84 7.77 -22.45
N CYS A 687 -6.21 7.78 -23.63
CA CYS A 687 -5.20 8.79 -23.97
C CYS A 687 -5.78 10.21 -24.01
N ARG A 688 -7.01 10.37 -24.51
CA ARG A 688 -7.66 11.69 -24.60
C ARG A 688 -7.99 12.23 -23.22
N MET A 689 -8.51 11.38 -22.34
CA MET A 689 -8.76 11.75 -20.94
C MET A 689 -7.47 12.15 -20.22
N MET A 690 -6.38 11.39 -20.40
CA MET A 690 -5.08 11.72 -19.82
C MET A 690 -4.55 13.06 -20.31
N GLN A 691 -4.65 13.35 -21.62
CA GLN A 691 -4.23 14.64 -22.20
C GLN A 691 -5.05 15.80 -21.63
N LYS A 692 -6.39 15.70 -21.65
CA LYS A 692 -7.26 16.76 -21.13
C LYS A 692 -7.05 17.00 -19.63
N ALA A 693 -6.78 15.95 -18.85
CA ALA A 693 -6.48 16.09 -17.43
C ALA A 693 -5.12 16.78 -17.20
N ASP A 694 -4.11 16.46 -18.02
CA ASP A 694 -2.80 17.09 -18.00
C ASP A 694 -2.85 18.58 -18.39
N GLU A 695 -3.68 18.94 -19.37
CA GLU A 695 -4.02 20.32 -19.73
C GLU A 695 -4.74 21.05 -18.59
N THR A 696 -5.74 20.39 -17.98
CA THR A 696 -6.51 20.95 -16.86
C THR A 696 -5.61 21.23 -15.66
N ALA A 697 -4.70 20.31 -15.32
CA ALA A 697 -3.68 20.53 -14.30
C ALA A 697 -2.79 21.73 -14.66
N GLY A 698 -2.42 21.89 -15.93
CA GLY A 698 -1.66 23.05 -16.41
C GLY A 698 -2.39 24.38 -16.28
N ILE A 699 -3.70 24.40 -16.54
CA ILE A 699 -4.55 25.58 -16.32
C ILE A 699 -4.54 25.99 -14.84
N VAL A 700 -4.67 25.02 -13.92
CA VAL A 700 -4.61 25.26 -12.47
C VAL A 700 -3.23 25.78 -12.05
N MET A 701 -2.15 25.16 -12.53
CA MET A 701 -0.77 25.57 -12.22
C MET A 701 -0.48 27.00 -12.68
N LYS A 702 -0.86 27.33 -13.92
CA LYS A 702 -0.67 28.68 -14.47
C LYS A 702 -1.51 29.72 -13.73
N ALA A 703 -2.77 29.42 -13.41
CA ALA A 703 -3.61 30.32 -12.63
C ALA A 703 -3.04 30.56 -11.22
N THR A 704 -2.45 29.54 -10.61
CA THR A 704 -1.79 29.65 -9.29
C THR A 704 -0.72 30.74 -9.30
N THR A 705 0.17 30.74 -10.29
CA THR A 705 1.26 31.72 -10.39
C THR A 705 0.76 33.08 -10.86
N ASP A 706 -0.04 33.11 -11.94
CA ASP A 706 -0.34 34.34 -12.68
C ASP A 706 -1.50 35.12 -12.05
N LYS A 707 -2.50 34.43 -11.50
CA LYS A 707 -3.73 35.04 -10.97
C LYS A 707 -3.75 35.13 -9.44
N PHE A 708 -3.24 34.09 -8.77
CA PHE A 708 -3.34 33.97 -7.30
C PHE A 708 -2.03 34.26 -6.57
N ASN A 709 -0.98 34.67 -7.29
CA ASN A 709 0.34 34.99 -6.73
C ASN A 709 0.95 33.86 -5.87
N GLY A 710 0.58 32.61 -6.13
CA GLY A 710 1.05 31.44 -5.41
C GLY A 710 2.34 30.82 -5.97
N VAL A 711 2.61 29.59 -5.53
CA VAL A 711 3.70 28.72 -5.99
C VAL A 711 3.18 27.34 -6.36
N ILE A 712 3.81 26.71 -7.36
CA ILE A 712 3.35 25.45 -7.94
C ILE A 712 3.66 24.21 -7.08
N SER A 713 4.41 24.36 -5.99
CA SER A 713 4.80 23.24 -5.12
C SER A 713 5.07 23.66 -3.69
N GLY A 714 4.39 22.98 -2.75
CA GLY A 714 4.50 23.23 -1.31
C GLY A 714 5.26 22.16 -0.55
N GLU A 715 5.12 20.88 -0.90
CA GLU A 715 5.70 19.78 -0.10
C GLU A 715 6.09 18.51 -0.87
N HIS A 716 5.57 18.25 -2.08
CA HIS A 716 5.82 16.96 -2.77
C HIS A 716 7.06 16.90 -3.69
N GLY A 717 7.75 18.04 -3.86
CA GLY A 717 8.85 18.18 -4.83
C GLY A 717 8.40 18.75 -6.17
N ILE A 718 9.28 18.73 -7.15
CA ILE A 718 9.01 19.06 -8.56
C ILE A 718 9.09 17.81 -9.42
N GLY A 719 10.09 16.94 -9.16
CA GLY A 719 10.24 15.63 -9.79
C GLY A 719 10.17 15.67 -11.32
N LEU A 720 9.26 14.89 -11.89
CA LEU A 720 8.92 14.83 -13.31
C LEU A 720 7.56 15.47 -13.62
N THR A 721 6.59 15.39 -12.71
CA THR A 721 5.20 15.80 -12.97
C THR A 721 5.08 17.31 -13.17
N LYS A 722 5.88 18.10 -12.46
CA LYS A 722 5.78 19.57 -12.45
C LYS A 722 6.84 20.28 -13.30
N LEU A 723 7.73 19.55 -13.97
CA LEU A 723 8.85 20.14 -14.72
C LEU A 723 8.42 21.13 -15.80
N LYS A 724 7.29 20.88 -16.47
CA LYS A 724 6.76 21.75 -17.52
C LYS A 724 6.13 23.05 -17.00
N PHE A 725 5.85 23.15 -15.70
CA PHE A 725 5.15 24.29 -15.10
C PHE A 725 6.06 25.22 -14.31
N ILE A 726 7.25 24.77 -13.94
CA ILE A 726 8.21 25.57 -13.19
C ILE A 726 8.91 26.58 -14.11
N ASP A 727 9.24 27.75 -13.55
CA ASP A 727 9.99 28.78 -14.26
C ASP A 727 11.35 28.26 -14.76
N LYS A 728 11.76 28.73 -15.94
CA LYS A 728 13.05 28.42 -16.56
C LYS A 728 14.23 28.89 -15.74
N SER A 729 14.16 30.09 -15.18
CA SER A 729 15.20 30.67 -14.34
C SER A 729 15.51 29.78 -13.12
N VAL A 730 14.49 29.23 -12.46
CA VAL A 730 14.64 28.38 -11.27
C VAL A 730 15.41 27.08 -11.59
N LEU A 731 15.10 26.43 -12.72
CA LEU A 731 15.83 25.23 -13.13
C LEU A 731 17.23 25.55 -13.63
N GLU A 732 17.44 26.70 -14.29
CA GLU A 732 18.78 27.14 -14.70
C GLU A 732 19.68 27.43 -13.49
N ASP A 733 19.14 28.07 -12.46
CA ASP A 733 19.82 28.32 -11.20
C ASP A 733 20.23 27.01 -10.51
N TYR A 734 19.30 26.05 -10.45
CA TYR A 734 19.59 24.70 -9.96
C TYR A 734 20.63 23.98 -10.83
N ALA A 735 20.55 24.08 -12.16
CA ALA A 735 21.52 23.48 -13.07
C ALA A 735 22.94 24.05 -12.87
N ARG A 736 23.07 25.37 -12.63
CA ARG A 736 24.35 26.00 -12.28
C ARG A 736 24.89 25.49 -10.95
N TYR A 737 24.02 25.31 -9.96
CA TYR A 737 24.40 24.69 -8.68
C TYR A 737 24.85 23.23 -8.87
N LYS A 738 24.02 22.41 -9.51
CA LYS A 738 24.23 20.99 -9.80
C LYS A 738 25.57 20.77 -10.50
N LYS A 739 25.88 21.54 -11.55
CA LYS A 739 27.15 21.43 -12.28
C LYS A 739 28.39 21.65 -11.40
N LYS A 740 28.27 22.46 -10.34
CA LYS A 740 29.35 22.67 -9.36
C LYS A 740 29.41 21.56 -8.30
N ALA A 741 28.25 21.08 -7.85
CA ALA A 741 28.15 20.07 -6.78
C ALA A 741 28.34 18.63 -7.26
N ASP A 742 27.99 18.34 -8.50
CA ASP A 742 28.07 17.04 -9.16
C ASP A 742 28.43 17.20 -10.66
N PRO A 743 29.71 17.49 -10.98
CA PRO A 743 30.13 17.78 -12.36
C PRO A 743 29.93 16.62 -13.34
N ASP A 744 29.95 15.39 -12.83
CA ASP A 744 29.79 14.15 -13.61
C ASP A 744 28.30 13.76 -13.79
N ASP A 745 27.37 14.54 -13.24
CA ASP A 745 25.91 14.30 -13.19
C ASP A 745 25.59 12.86 -12.73
N ILE A 746 26.21 12.42 -11.64
CA ILE A 746 26.10 11.07 -11.10
C ILE A 746 24.77 10.87 -10.36
N PHE A 747 24.38 11.86 -9.55
CA PHE A 747 23.22 11.76 -8.67
C PHE A 747 21.95 12.17 -9.39
N ASN A 748 20.91 11.34 -9.32
CA ASN A 748 19.56 11.57 -9.86
C ASN A 748 19.54 12.36 -11.20
N PRO A 749 20.20 11.84 -12.25
CA PRO A 749 20.34 12.55 -13.52
C PRO A 749 18.99 12.72 -14.22
N GLY A 750 18.87 13.75 -15.06
CA GLY A 750 17.65 14.03 -15.83
C GLY A 750 16.48 14.62 -15.04
N LYS A 751 16.61 14.79 -13.71
CA LYS A 751 15.60 15.47 -12.87
C LYS A 751 15.89 16.95 -12.74
N LEU A 752 14.83 17.76 -12.57
CA LEU A 752 14.93 19.21 -12.38
C LEU A 752 15.65 19.91 -13.56
N ARG A 753 15.34 19.48 -14.79
CA ARG A 753 15.87 20.06 -16.03
C ARG A 753 14.76 20.28 -17.05
N HIS A 754 14.85 21.39 -17.80
CA HIS A 754 13.88 21.73 -18.86
C HIS A 754 14.00 20.88 -20.12
N ASP A 755 15.13 20.20 -20.32
CA ASP A 755 15.42 19.40 -21.51
C ASP A 755 14.95 17.92 -21.39
N PHE A 756 14.27 17.56 -20.31
CA PHE A 756 13.83 16.18 -20.10
C PHE A 756 12.69 15.79 -21.07
N PRO A 757 12.81 14.66 -21.81
CA PRO A 757 11.78 14.24 -22.77
C PRO A 757 10.55 13.64 -22.07
N LEU A 758 9.57 14.48 -21.73
CA LEU A 758 8.36 14.05 -20.99
C LEU A 758 7.55 12.93 -21.69
N ASN A 759 7.65 12.83 -23.02
CA ASN A 759 7.01 11.77 -23.81
C ASN A 759 7.62 10.37 -23.60
N SER A 760 8.75 10.25 -22.88
CA SER A 760 9.33 8.95 -22.52
C SER A 760 8.72 8.34 -21.24
N ILE A 761 7.82 9.05 -20.57
CA ILE A 761 7.19 8.61 -19.32
C ILE A 761 5.94 7.78 -19.63
N TYR A 762 5.79 6.63 -18.97
CA TYR A 762 4.59 5.81 -19.09
C TYR A 762 4.14 5.21 -17.75
N THR A 763 2.90 4.73 -17.72
CA THR A 763 2.33 3.92 -16.64
C THR A 763 1.76 2.61 -17.19
N PRO A 764 1.90 1.46 -16.50
CA PRO A 764 1.14 0.26 -16.84
C PRO A 764 -0.38 0.47 -16.72
N SER A 765 -1.16 -0.22 -17.54
CA SER A 765 -2.61 -0.14 -17.57
C SER A 765 -3.25 -1.48 -17.20
N LEU A 766 -3.84 -1.55 -16.01
CA LEU A 766 -4.53 -2.75 -15.51
C LEU A 766 -5.82 -3.03 -16.30
N ASN A 767 -6.48 -1.99 -16.81
CA ASN A 767 -7.67 -2.13 -17.66
C ASN A 767 -7.33 -2.86 -18.98
N LEU A 768 -6.20 -2.52 -19.61
CA LEU A 768 -5.75 -3.23 -20.82
C LEU A 768 -5.40 -4.69 -20.53
N LEU A 769 -4.80 -4.96 -19.37
CA LEU A 769 -4.49 -6.32 -18.93
C LEU A 769 -5.75 -7.15 -18.64
N GLU A 770 -6.74 -6.55 -18.00
CA GLU A 770 -8.01 -7.22 -17.70
C GLU A 770 -8.76 -7.57 -18.99
N LEU A 771 -8.83 -6.62 -19.95
CA LEU A 771 -9.43 -6.85 -21.26
C LEU A 771 -8.74 -7.98 -22.02
N GLU A 772 -7.41 -8.01 -22.04
CA GLU A 772 -6.67 -9.05 -22.75
C GLU A 772 -6.79 -10.42 -22.07
N ALA A 773 -6.72 -10.46 -20.73
CA ALA A 773 -6.91 -11.69 -19.97
C ALA A 773 -8.31 -12.29 -20.19
N PHE A 774 -9.31 -11.42 -20.37
CA PHE A 774 -10.66 -11.83 -20.74
C PHE A 774 -10.72 -12.42 -22.15
N ILE A 775 -10.10 -11.77 -23.14
CA ILE A 775 -10.06 -12.24 -24.54
C ILE A 775 -9.38 -13.62 -24.65
N LEU A 776 -8.31 -13.85 -23.89
CA LEU A 776 -7.54 -15.11 -23.93
C LEU A 776 -8.15 -16.23 -23.07
N GLU A 777 -9.36 -16.03 -22.51
CA GLU A 777 -10.04 -16.94 -21.58
C GLU A 777 -9.16 -17.38 -20.40
N VAL A 778 -8.21 -16.54 -19.98
CA VAL A 778 -7.39 -16.80 -18.78
C VAL A 778 -8.14 -16.28 -17.56
N ALA A 779 -9.30 -16.89 -17.28
CA ALA A 779 -10.22 -16.49 -16.21
C ALA A 779 -9.50 -16.32 -14.86
N ASP A 780 -8.58 -17.23 -14.53
CA ASP A 780 -7.79 -17.18 -13.28
C ASP A 780 -6.93 -15.91 -13.15
N MET A 781 -6.45 -15.34 -14.27
CA MET A 781 -5.63 -14.12 -14.27
C MET A 781 -6.48 -12.85 -14.26
N LYS A 782 -7.69 -12.91 -14.82
CA LYS A 782 -8.66 -11.82 -14.74
C LYS A 782 -9.02 -11.53 -13.29
N ASP A 783 -9.41 -12.56 -12.53
CA ASP A 783 -9.77 -12.42 -11.11
C ASP A 783 -8.60 -11.90 -10.27
N LEU A 784 -7.38 -12.40 -10.55
CA LEU A 784 -6.18 -11.93 -9.88
C LEU A 784 -5.91 -10.44 -10.15
N THR A 785 -6.00 -10.00 -11.41
CA THR A 785 -5.75 -8.61 -11.82
C THR A 785 -6.80 -7.67 -11.24
N LYS A 786 -8.07 -8.06 -11.27
CA LYS A 786 -9.19 -7.31 -10.67
C LYS A 786 -9.00 -7.12 -9.16
N SER A 787 -8.50 -8.14 -8.46
CA SER A 787 -8.26 -8.07 -7.00
C SER A 787 -7.17 -7.08 -6.56
N ILE A 788 -6.31 -6.63 -7.50
CA ILE A 788 -5.21 -5.70 -7.22
C ILE A 788 -5.34 -4.35 -7.94
N ALA A 789 -6.36 -4.18 -8.79
CA ALA A 789 -6.54 -3.03 -9.68
C ALA A 789 -6.60 -1.67 -8.96
N SER A 790 -7.26 -1.63 -7.80
CA SER A 790 -7.49 -0.40 -7.02
C SER A 790 -6.27 0.11 -6.24
N CYS A 791 -5.10 -0.55 -6.35
CA CYS A 791 -3.93 -0.19 -5.54
C CYS A 791 -3.35 1.20 -5.88
N VAL A 792 -3.47 2.15 -4.94
CA VAL A 792 -2.90 3.51 -5.05
C VAL A 792 -1.43 3.63 -4.65
N ARG A 793 -0.73 2.52 -4.38
CA ARG A 793 0.72 2.47 -4.10
C ARG A 793 1.21 3.38 -2.94
N CYS A 794 0.33 3.77 -2.02
CA CYS A 794 0.65 4.66 -0.88
C CYS A 794 1.64 4.08 0.15
N GLY A 795 1.85 2.75 0.17
CA GLY A 795 2.79 2.11 1.08
C GLY A 795 2.33 1.92 2.53
N LYS A 796 1.08 2.26 2.90
CA LYS A 796 0.52 1.98 4.26
C LYS A 796 0.65 0.52 4.69
N CYS A 797 0.71 -0.39 3.73
CA CYS A 797 0.88 -1.82 3.97
C CYS A 797 2.33 -2.25 4.24
N LYS A 798 3.34 -1.37 4.09
CA LYS A 798 4.76 -1.71 4.26
C LYS A 798 5.06 -2.06 5.73
N GLU A 799 4.76 -1.17 6.66
CA GLU A 799 5.14 -1.31 8.07
C GLU A 799 4.50 -2.52 8.76
N VAL A 800 3.19 -2.72 8.54
CA VAL A 800 2.42 -3.82 9.14
C VAL A 800 2.78 -5.21 8.58
N CYS A 801 3.47 -5.27 7.44
CA CYS A 801 3.74 -6.52 6.76
C CYS A 801 4.96 -7.24 7.36
N ASN A 802 4.76 -8.47 7.83
CA ASN A 802 5.84 -9.28 8.39
C ASN A 802 6.98 -9.55 7.39
N THR A 803 6.67 -9.65 6.10
CA THR A 803 7.66 -9.90 5.03
C THR A 803 8.20 -8.61 4.40
N HIS A 804 7.94 -7.46 5.02
CA HIS A 804 8.69 -6.24 4.79
C HIS A 804 9.63 -6.02 5.98
N TYR A 805 10.87 -6.47 5.82
CA TYR A 805 11.93 -6.42 6.81
C TYR A 805 13.24 -5.93 6.15
N PRO A 806 13.38 -4.61 5.95
CA PRO A 806 14.52 -4.01 5.26
C PRO A 806 15.89 -4.42 5.82
N GLU A 807 16.03 -4.59 7.13
CA GLU A 807 17.27 -4.97 7.81
C GLU A 807 17.84 -6.32 7.30
N CYS A 808 16.97 -7.23 6.82
CA CYS A 808 17.36 -8.49 6.18
C CYS A 808 17.17 -8.48 4.65
N SER A 809 17.18 -7.30 4.03
CA SER A 809 16.95 -7.13 2.58
C SER A 809 15.62 -7.73 2.07
N MET A 810 14.61 -7.88 2.95
CA MET A 810 13.33 -8.49 2.60
C MET A 810 12.28 -7.42 2.31
N PHE A 811 12.09 -7.06 1.04
CA PHE A 811 11.19 -5.96 0.64
C PHE A 811 9.83 -6.43 0.10
N TYR A 812 9.32 -7.57 0.59
CA TYR A 812 8.09 -8.20 0.13
C TYR A 812 6.84 -7.60 0.83
N SER A 813 6.67 -6.28 0.73
CA SER A 813 5.44 -5.60 1.14
C SER A 813 4.30 -5.87 0.14
N PRO A 814 3.02 -5.78 0.53
CA PRO A 814 1.89 -5.95 -0.39
C PRO A 814 1.95 -5.00 -1.59
N ARG A 815 2.37 -3.74 -1.39
CA ARG A 815 2.62 -2.78 -2.49
C ARG A 815 3.60 -3.35 -3.52
N ASN A 816 4.77 -3.80 -3.06
CA ASN A 816 5.82 -4.30 -3.95
C ASN A 816 5.40 -5.60 -4.65
N LYS A 817 4.66 -6.46 -3.95
CA LYS A 817 4.10 -7.69 -4.53
C LYS A 817 3.03 -7.41 -5.59
N ILE A 818 2.19 -6.39 -5.39
CA ILE A 818 1.20 -5.98 -6.40
C ILE A 818 1.91 -5.53 -7.68
N LEU A 819 2.93 -4.68 -7.59
CA LEU A 819 3.74 -4.26 -8.74
C LEU A 819 4.37 -5.45 -9.48
N ALA A 820 4.85 -6.45 -8.73
CA ALA A 820 5.39 -7.69 -9.27
C ALA A 820 4.31 -8.54 -9.97
N VAL A 821 3.15 -8.75 -9.34
CA VAL A 821 2.05 -9.54 -9.90
C VAL A 821 1.58 -8.93 -11.23
N THR A 822 1.42 -7.61 -11.33
CA THR A 822 1.07 -6.94 -12.59
C THR A 822 2.00 -7.32 -13.74
N LEU A 823 3.32 -7.22 -13.53
CA LEU A 823 4.28 -7.53 -14.60
C LEU A 823 4.44 -9.03 -14.85
N ILE A 824 4.22 -9.88 -13.85
CA ILE A 824 4.19 -11.33 -14.08
C ILE A 824 2.94 -11.71 -14.88
N THR A 825 1.79 -11.07 -14.64
CA THR A 825 0.60 -11.24 -15.48
C THR A 825 0.88 -10.84 -16.92
N GLU A 826 1.52 -9.68 -17.15
CA GLU A 826 1.99 -9.29 -18.50
C GLU A 826 2.86 -10.37 -19.15
N ALA A 827 3.82 -10.93 -18.40
CA ALA A 827 4.71 -11.98 -18.88
C ALA A 827 3.96 -13.27 -19.26
N VAL A 828 2.94 -13.64 -18.50
CA VAL A 828 2.10 -14.81 -18.79
C VAL A 828 1.22 -14.56 -20.02
N LEU A 829 0.62 -13.38 -20.16
CA LEU A 829 -0.20 -13.03 -21.33
C LEU A 829 0.64 -13.05 -22.62
N TYR A 830 1.82 -12.41 -22.58
CA TYR A 830 2.76 -12.44 -23.69
C TYR A 830 3.13 -13.86 -24.12
N GLU A 831 3.43 -14.74 -23.15
CA GLU A 831 3.78 -16.12 -23.45
C GLU A 831 2.59 -16.94 -23.98
N ALA A 832 1.37 -16.67 -23.49
CA ALA A 832 0.15 -17.28 -23.99
C ALA A 832 -0.12 -16.92 -25.47
N GLN A 833 0.19 -15.69 -25.86
CA GLN A 833 -0.02 -15.21 -27.23
C GLN A 833 1.08 -15.65 -28.20
N THR A 834 2.32 -15.79 -27.72
CA THR A 834 3.49 -16.10 -28.57
C THR A 834 3.88 -17.57 -28.60
N THR A 835 3.37 -18.38 -27.66
CA THR A 835 3.73 -19.79 -27.54
C THR A 835 2.53 -20.68 -27.24
N ASN A 836 2.59 -21.93 -27.70
CA ASN A 836 1.55 -22.93 -27.42
C ASN A 836 1.64 -23.52 -26.00
N ASN A 837 2.63 -23.14 -25.18
CA ASN A 837 2.89 -23.72 -23.87
C ASN A 837 3.39 -22.67 -22.88
N LEU A 838 2.64 -22.43 -21.80
CA LEU A 838 3.05 -21.55 -20.71
C LEU A 838 4.27 -22.12 -19.96
N SER A 839 5.32 -21.30 -19.79
CA SER A 839 6.57 -21.68 -19.13
C SER A 839 6.38 -21.86 -17.62
N PHE A 840 7.11 -22.84 -17.09
CA PHE A 840 7.24 -23.07 -15.66
C PHE A 840 7.91 -21.89 -14.92
N HIS A 841 8.66 -21.05 -15.62
CA HIS A 841 9.42 -19.94 -15.05
C HIS A 841 8.51 -18.85 -14.48
N ASN A 842 7.52 -18.39 -15.25
CA ASN A 842 6.55 -17.37 -14.82
C ASN A 842 5.75 -17.81 -13.57
N PHE A 843 5.34 -19.08 -13.52
CA PHE A 843 4.68 -19.64 -12.33
C PHE A 843 5.60 -19.75 -11.11
N ARG A 844 6.92 -19.93 -11.31
CA ARG A 844 7.90 -19.90 -10.22
C ARG A 844 8.01 -18.50 -9.62
N MET A 845 7.92 -17.45 -10.44
CA MET A 845 7.93 -16.06 -9.98
C MET A 845 6.67 -15.74 -9.15
N LEU A 846 5.48 -16.14 -9.60
CA LEU A 846 4.25 -16.02 -8.78
C LEU A 846 4.35 -16.79 -7.46
N ARG A 847 4.98 -17.96 -7.48
CA ARG A 847 5.21 -18.77 -6.27
C ARG A 847 6.02 -17.99 -5.24
N ASP A 848 7.13 -17.38 -5.65
CA ASP A 848 8.00 -16.59 -4.77
C ASP A 848 7.23 -15.45 -4.07
N ILE A 849 6.36 -14.76 -4.81
CA ILE A 849 5.47 -13.72 -4.27
C ILE A 849 4.53 -14.29 -3.20
N SER A 850 3.89 -15.43 -3.49
CA SER A 850 2.95 -16.06 -2.57
C SER A 850 3.62 -16.69 -1.35
N ASP A 851 4.84 -17.22 -1.50
CA ASP A 851 5.63 -17.84 -0.44
C ASP A 851 6.11 -16.79 0.57
N HIS A 852 6.39 -15.56 0.11
CA HIS A 852 6.62 -14.39 0.94
C HIS A 852 5.32 -13.78 1.49
N CYS A 853 4.30 -14.57 1.82
CA CYS A 853 3.09 -14.09 2.50
C CYS A 853 2.73 -15.03 3.66
N THR A 854 2.68 -14.46 4.88
CA THR A 854 2.28 -15.20 6.08
C THR A 854 0.76 -15.39 6.19
N MET A 855 -0.02 -14.80 5.27
CA MET A 855 -1.49 -14.76 5.31
C MET A 855 -2.04 -14.27 6.66
N CYS A 856 -1.43 -13.24 7.24
CA CYS A 856 -1.90 -12.65 8.49
C CYS A 856 -3.02 -11.63 8.30
N HIS A 857 -3.31 -11.22 7.06
CA HIS A 857 -4.33 -10.21 6.74
C HIS A 857 -4.11 -8.80 7.35
N ASN A 858 -3.01 -8.58 8.08
CA ASN A 858 -2.64 -7.28 8.67
C ASN A 858 -2.57 -6.12 7.66
N CYS A 859 -2.42 -6.43 6.37
CA CYS A 859 -2.41 -5.41 5.32
C CYS A 859 -3.79 -4.88 4.95
N TYR A 860 -4.88 -5.57 5.32
CA TYR A 860 -6.25 -5.21 4.94
C TYR A 860 -6.70 -3.90 5.61
N ASN A 861 -6.69 -3.84 6.94
CA ASN A 861 -7.15 -2.67 7.71
C ASN A 861 -6.44 -1.35 7.33
N PRO A 862 -5.11 -1.29 7.18
CA PRO A 862 -4.45 -0.04 6.78
C PRO A 862 -4.57 0.27 5.28
N CYS A 863 -5.05 -0.67 4.45
CA CYS A 863 -5.20 -0.46 3.02
C CYS A 863 -6.41 0.44 2.75
N PRO A 864 -6.22 1.63 2.17
CA PRO A 864 -7.31 2.58 2.04
C PRO A 864 -8.27 2.22 0.89
N VAL A 865 -7.99 1.14 0.15
CA VAL A 865 -8.84 0.55 -0.90
C VAL A 865 -9.22 -0.91 -0.59
N ASN A 866 -9.05 -1.34 0.67
CA ASN A 866 -9.47 -2.65 1.18
C ASN A 866 -8.88 -3.88 0.45
N ILE A 867 -7.66 -3.77 -0.11
CA ILE A 867 -6.98 -4.93 -0.71
C ILE A 867 -6.42 -5.83 0.40
N ASP A 868 -6.88 -7.07 0.42
CA ASP A 868 -6.33 -8.13 1.26
C ASP A 868 -5.36 -9.03 0.48
N PHE A 869 -4.07 -8.77 0.63
CA PHE A 869 -3.04 -9.56 -0.05
C PHE A 869 -2.96 -11.01 0.45
N GLY A 870 -3.51 -11.33 1.63
CA GLY A 870 -3.67 -12.70 2.10
C GLY A 870 -4.56 -13.51 1.16
N ASN A 871 -5.68 -12.94 0.73
CA ASN A 871 -6.60 -13.55 -0.25
C ASN A 871 -5.98 -13.62 -1.64
N VAL A 872 -5.27 -12.57 -2.07
CA VAL A 872 -4.50 -12.59 -3.33
C VAL A 872 -3.49 -13.74 -3.34
N SER A 873 -2.78 -13.95 -2.22
CA SER A 873 -1.80 -15.05 -2.09
C SER A 873 -2.48 -16.43 -2.13
N LEU A 874 -3.68 -16.56 -1.55
CA LEU A 874 -4.49 -17.78 -1.66
C LEU A 874 -4.91 -18.05 -3.10
N ALA A 875 -5.37 -17.04 -3.84
CA ALA A 875 -5.73 -17.17 -5.25
C ALA A 875 -4.53 -17.63 -6.09
N ILE A 876 -3.34 -17.04 -5.86
CA ILE A 876 -2.10 -17.48 -6.51
C ILE A 876 -1.78 -18.94 -6.18
N ARG A 877 -1.85 -19.34 -4.90
CA ARG A 877 -1.57 -20.73 -4.49
C ARG A 877 -2.58 -21.72 -5.08
N LYS A 878 -3.85 -21.36 -5.16
CA LYS A 878 -4.91 -22.14 -5.84
C LYS A 878 -4.55 -22.37 -7.30
N LEU A 879 -4.28 -21.28 -8.04
CA LEU A 879 -3.89 -21.30 -9.45
C LEU A 879 -2.67 -22.20 -9.69
N LEU A 880 -1.62 -22.07 -8.86
CA LEU A 880 -0.41 -22.90 -8.96
C LEU A 880 -0.70 -24.39 -8.74
N ASN A 881 -1.61 -24.74 -7.84
CA ASN A 881 -1.98 -26.11 -7.56
C ASN A 881 -2.87 -26.72 -8.66
N GLU A 882 -3.88 -25.99 -9.13
CA GLU A 882 -4.80 -26.44 -10.20
C GLU A 882 -4.06 -26.70 -11.52
N ARG A 883 -3.07 -25.85 -11.84
CA ARG A 883 -2.21 -26.02 -13.02
C ARG A 883 -1.09 -27.07 -12.83
N LYS A 884 -1.02 -27.75 -11.67
CA LYS A 884 0.06 -28.68 -11.30
C LYS A 884 1.47 -28.06 -11.44
N ARG A 885 1.59 -26.75 -11.14
CA ARG A 885 2.84 -25.97 -11.20
C ARG A 885 3.40 -25.64 -9.81
N SER A 886 2.81 -26.19 -8.74
CA SER A 886 3.34 -26.13 -7.38
C SER A 886 4.62 -26.98 -7.23
N GLU A 887 5.55 -26.53 -6.39
CA GLU A 887 6.75 -27.34 -6.08
C GLU A 887 6.39 -28.59 -5.27
N PRO A 888 6.99 -29.76 -5.55
CA PRO A 888 6.80 -30.94 -4.72
C PRO A 888 7.45 -30.73 -3.34
N LYS A 889 6.64 -30.37 -2.34
CA LYS A 889 7.08 -30.18 -0.96
C LYS A 889 6.87 -31.47 -0.14
N PHE A 890 7.70 -32.49 -0.34
CA PHE A 890 7.51 -33.84 0.26
C PHE A 890 7.20 -33.83 1.76
N ILE A 891 7.97 -33.10 2.58
CA ILE A 891 7.74 -32.99 4.03
C ILE A 891 6.38 -32.35 4.30
N THR A 892 6.05 -31.27 3.59
CA THR A 892 4.76 -30.58 3.75
C THR A 892 3.60 -31.47 3.33
N SER A 893 3.70 -32.15 2.19
CA SER A 893 2.71 -33.11 1.71
C SER A 893 2.50 -34.26 2.68
N PHE A 894 3.57 -34.79 3.30
CA PHE A 894 3.48 -35.85 4.29
C PHE A 894 2.85 -35.37 5.61
N VAL A 895 3.14 -34.14 6.05
CA VAL A 895 2.45 -33.50 7.18
C VAL A 895 0.96 -33.31 6.85
N LEU A 896 0.62 -32.75 5.69
CA LEU A 896 -0.77 -32.58 5.26
C LEU A 896 -1.50 -33.93 5.16
N PHE A 897 -0.83 -34.98 4.70
CA PHE A 897 -1.34 -36.34 4.70
C PHE A 897 -1.66 -36.81 6.12
N TYR A 898 -0.74 -36.62 7.08
CA TYR A 898 -1.01 -36.92 8.49
C TYR A 898 -2.22 -36.15 9.02
N LEU A 899 -2.29 -34.83 8.77
CA LEU A 899 -3.41 -34.00 9.22
C LEU A 899 -4.75 -34.39 8.59
N LYS A 900 -4.74 -34.96 7.37
CA LYS A 900 -5.94 -35.42 6.66
C LYS A 900 -6.49 -36.75 7.18
N ARG A 901 -5.64 -37.62 7.74
CA ARG A 901 -6.03 -38.98 8.15
C ARG A 901 -6.95 -38.98 9.38
N LYS A 902 -7.99 -39.80 9.27
CA LYS A 902 -8.94 -40.17 10.32
C LYS A 902 -8.49 -41.49 10.99
N GLY A 903 -9.09 -41.86 12.12
CA GLY A 903 -8.81 -43.12 12.81
C GLY A 903 -7.77 -43.05 13.94
N TYR A 904 -8.07 -43.77 15.02
CA TYR A 904 -7.28 -43.81 16.27
C TYR A 904 -5.86 -44.37 16.07
N TYR A 905 -5.73 -45.58 15.52
CA TYR A 905 -4.45 -46.27 15.39
C TYR A 905 -3.50 -45.57 14.39
N ALA A 906 -4.03 -45.12 13.26
CA ALA A 906 -3.26 -44.38 12.26
C ALA A 906 -2.68 -43.08 12.87
N ASN A 907 -3.48 -42.34 13.62
CA ASN A 907 -3.01 -41.12 14.29
C ASN A 907 -1.96 -41.42 15.37
N LYS A 908 -2.15 -42.47 16.18
CA LYS A 908 -1.18 -42.87 17.21
C LYS A 908 0.19 -43.21 16.60
N ILE A 909 0.21 -44.02 15.54
CA ILE A 909 1.45 -44.42 14.85
C ILE A 909 2.14 -43.21 14.22
N LEU A 910 1.41 -42.42 13.43
CA LEU A 910 1.97 -41.26 12.74
C LEU A 910 2.46 -40.19 13.71
N ARG A 911 1.77 -39.98 14.84
CA ARG A 911 2.18 -39.04 15.90
C ARG A 911 3.53 -39.44 16.52
N ILE A 912 3.72 -40.72 16.83
CA ILE A 912 5.00 -41.24 17.35
C ILE A 912 6.10 -41.06 16.30
N LEU A 913 5.84 -41.47 15.06
CA LEU A 913 6.82 -41.39 13.97
C LEU A 913 7.24 -39.94 13.67
N LEU A 914 6.28 -39.04 13.48
CA LEU A 914 6.54 -37.65 13.08
C LEU A 914 7.00 -36.77 14.24
N LEU A 915 6.26 -36.77 15.35
CA LEU A 915 6.45 -35.78 16.41
C LEU A 915 7.43 -36.25 17.49
N ARG A 916 7.51 -37.56 17.77
CA ARG A 916 8.45 -38.08 18.76
C ARG A 916 9.79 -38.43 18.12
N ILE A 917 9.79 -39.30 17.11
CA ILE A 917 11.02 -39.75 16.44
C ILE A 917 11.54 -38.63 15.53
N GLY A 918 10.73 -38.12 14.60
CA GLY A 918 11.13 -37.09 13.65
C GLY A 918 11.69 -35.82 14.30
N TYR A 919 11.06 -35.32 15.38
CA TYR A 919 11.60 -34.15 16.09
C TYR A 919 12.87 -34.50 16.88
N SER A 920 13.02 -35.73 17.38
CA SER A 920 14.26 -36.17 18.01
C SER A 920 15.41 -36.19 17.01
N MET A 921 15.17 -36.72 15.81
CA MET A 921 16.13 -36.70 14.70
C MET A 921 16.48 -35.27 14.28
N GLN A 922 15.49 -34.37 14.17
CA GLN A 922 15.75 -32.96 13.84
C GLN A 922 16.60 -32.27 14.91
N ARG A 923 16.34 -32.54 16.20
CA ARG A 923 17.15 -32.00 17.30
C ARG A 923 18.59 -32.51 17.26
N LEU A 924 18.79 -33.80 16.96
CA LEU A 924 20.12 -34.37 16.77
C LEU A 924 20.80 -33.73 15.55
N GLY A 925 20.09 -33.63 14.43
CA GLY A 925 20.57 -32.95 13.22
C GLY A 925 20.95 -31.49 13.46
N TYR A 926 20.18 -30.74 14.25
CA TYR A 926 20.52 -29.38 14.67
C TYR A 926 21.86 -29.34 15.43
N LEU A 927 22.08 -30.26 16.38
CA LEU A 927 23.33 -30.33 17.15
C LEU A 927 24.53 -30.67 16.26
N LEU A 928 24.37 -31.61 15.33
CA LEU A 928 25.41 -32.01 14.37
C LEU A 928 25.69 -30.91 13.33
N ASN A 929 24.66 -30.17 12.92
CA ASN A 929 24.76 -29.11 11.92
C ASN A 929 25.33 -27.81 12.50
N LYS A 930 25.20 -27.57 13.81
CA LYS A 930 25.67 -26.34 14.47
C LYS A 930 27.13 -25.97 14.13
N PRO A 931 28.14 -26.88 14.21
CA PRO A 931 29.51 -26.56 13.81
C PRO A 931 29.70 -26.42 12.29
N LEU A 932 28.88 -27.10 11.48
CA LEU A 932 29.01 -27.16 10.01
C LEU A 932 28.09 -26.18 9.28
N ASN A 933 27.35 -25.32 9.98
CA ASN A 933 26.28 -24.48 9.43
C ASN A 933 26.73 -23.64 8.21
N ARG A 934 27.98 -23.14 8.20
CA ARG A 934 28.51 -22.39 7.04
C ARG A 934 28.63 -23.25 5.79
N VAL A 935 29.06 -24.50 5.94
CA VAL A 935 29.25 -25.45 4.83
C VAL A 935 27.89 -25.98 4.35
N THR A 936 27.03 -26.39 5.28
CA THR A 936 25.71 -26.94 4.95
C THR A 936 24.76 -25.87 4.40
N ALA A 937 24.93 -24.59 4.76
CA ALA A 937 24.23 -23.48 4.11
C ALA A 937 24.51 -23.39 2.60
N ILE A 938 25.70 -23.78 2.15
CA ILE A 938 26.10 -23.74 0.74
C ILE A 938 25.65 -25.03 0.03
N ILE A 939 25.89 -26.20 0.63
CA ILE A 939 25.68 -27.51 -0.02
C ILE A 939 24.20 -27.92 -0.01
N VAL A 940 23.49 -27.73 1.10
CA VAL A 940 22.09 -28.18 1.29
C VAL A 940 21.24 -27.10 1.98
N PRO A 941 21.02 -25.93 1.35
CA PRO A 941 20.43 -24.75 1.99
C PRO A 941 19.04 -24.99 2.60
N LYS A 942 18.17 -25.78 1.94
CA LYS A 942 16.83 -26.10 2.45
C LYS A 942 16.88 -26.92 3.74
N ILE A 943 17.72 -27.96 3.77
CA ILE A 943 17.90 -28.81 4.96
C ILE A 943 18.56 -27.99 6.06
N ASN A 944 19.59 -27.21 5.73
CA ASN A 944 20.24 -26.31 6.67
C ASN A 944 19.23 -25.37 7.33
N GLY A 945 18.35 -24.74 6.54
CA GLY A 945 17.30 -23.85 7.05
C GLY A 945 16.39 -24.51 8.08
N ILE A 946 15.98 -25.77 7.87
CA ILE A 946 15.20 -26.53 8.85
C ILE A 946 16.01 -26.83 10.12
N LEU A 947 17.32 -27.02 9.98
CA LEU A 947 18.28 -27.32 11.06
C LEU A 947 18.92 -26.06 11.68
N GLN A 948 18.42 -24.85 11.42
CA GLN A 948 18.93 -23.62 12.06
C GLN A 948 18.40 -23.40 13.49
N SER A 949 17.35 -24.12 13.88
CA SER A 949 16.74 -23.97 15.20
C SER A 949 16.24 -25.31 15.73
N ARG A 950 16.26 -25.46 17.05
CA ARG A 950 15.89 -26.70 17.73
C ARG A 950 14.37 -26.79 17.88
N LEU A 951 13.75 -27.88 17.40
CA LEU A 951 12.32 -28.14 17.65
C LEU A 951 12.03 -28.44 19.13
N PRO A 952 10.84 -28.07 19.67
CA PRO A 952 10.44 -28.40 21.03
C PRO A 952 10.28 -29.90 21.24
N ARG A 953 10.24 -30.35 22.50
CA ARG A 953 9.87 -31.73 22.84
C ARG A 953 8.34 -31.87 22.76
N THR A 954 7.85 -32.75 21.90
CA THR A 954 6.42 -33.07 21.73
C THR A 954 6.21 -34.57 21.47
N GLY A 955 5.00 -35.00 21.13
CA GLY A 955 4.61 -36.40 20.93
C GLY A 955 4.13 -37.10 22.20
N LYS A 956 3.67 -36.35 23.20
CA LYS A 956 3.01 -36.90 24.41
C LYS A 956 1.64 -37.49 24.07
N PRO A 957 1.19 -38.57 24.76
CA PRO A 957 -0.11 -39.17 24.51
C PRO A 957 -1.27 -38.16 24.59
N SER A 958 -2.25 -38.30 23.71
CA SER A 958 -3.47 -37.46 23.75
C SER A 958 -4.44 -37.95 24.83
N VAL A 959 -5.46 -37.13 25.14
CA VAL A 959 -6.54 -37.54 26.06
C VAL A 959 -7.21 -38.84 25.60
N ARG A 960 -7.44 -38.99 24.29
CA ARG A 960 -8.01 -40.22 23.72
C ARG A 960 -7.13 -41.44 23.96
N GLU A 961 -5.81 -41.27 23.90
CA GLU A 961 -4.88 -42.37 24.15
C GLU A 961 -4.75 -42.72 25.62
N LEU A 962 -4.76 -41.71 26.51
CA LEU A 962 -4.67 -41.91 27.95
C LEU A 962 -5.92 -42.57 28.54
N LEU A 963 -7.09 -42.28 27.98
CA LEU A 963 -8.39 -42.81 28.41
C LEU A 963 -8.91 -43.93 27.49
N SER A 964 -8.12 -44.37 26.50
CA SER A 964 -8.49 -45.40 25.51
C SER A 964 -9.85 -45.17 24.83
N LEU A 965 -10.13 -43.91 24.45
CA LEU A 965 -11.34 -43.49 23.76
C LEU A 965 -11.27 -43.90 22.28
N LYS A 966 -11.95 -44.98 21.92
CA LYS A 966 -11.97 -45.59 20.57
C LYS A 966 -13.39 -45.58 20.01
N GLY A 967 -13.52 -45.44 18.68
CA GLY A 967 -14.79 -45.51 17.95
C GLY A 967 -14.87 -44.44 16.87
N THR A 968 -15.24 -44.82 15.63
CA THR A 968 -15.43 -43.85 14.52
C THR A 968 -16.82 -43.21 14.55
N ASN A 969 -17.77 -43.90 15.19
CA ASN A 969 -19.17 -43.51 15.35
C ASN A 969 -19.49 -43.32 16.84
N THR A 970 -18.55 -42.82 17.65
CA THR A 970 -18.78 -42.65 19.08
C THR A 970 -18.17 -41.35 19.53
N PHE A 971 -18.98 -40.39 19.97
CA PHE A 971 -18.49 -39.18 20.61
C PHE A 971 -18.47 -39.34 22.12
N PHE A 972 -17.71 -38.46 22.78
CA PHE A 972 -17.42 -38.58 24.20
C PHE A 972 -17.82 -37.31 24.92
N ALA A 973 -18.57 -37.44 26.01
CA ALA A 973 -18.92 -36.32 26.88
C ALA A 973 -18.14 -36.44 28.19
N PHE A 974 -17.47 -35.37 28.60
CA PHE A 974 -16.76 -35.27 29.87
C PHE A 974 -17.62 -34.49 30.85
N GLN A 975 -17.96 -35.09 31.99
CA GLN A 975 -18.72 -34.44 33.05
C GLN A 975 -18.18 -34.81 34.43
N ASN A 976 -17.99 -33.80 35.28
CA ASN A 976 -17.66 -34.03 36.67
C ASN A 976 -18.94 -34.26 37.48
N LYS A 977 -19.30 -35.52 37.73
CA LYS A 977 -20.51 -35.89 38.49
C LYS A 977 -20.58 -35.33 39.92
N LYS A 978 -19.48 -34.78 40.46
CA LYS A 978 -19.43 -34.16 41.80
C LYS A 978 -19.77 -32.68 41.81
N MET A 979 -19.86 -32.05 40.66
CA MET A 979 -20.17 -30.63 40.52
C MET A 979 -21.55 -30.51 39.90
N GLU A 980 -22.28 -29.47 40.29
CA GLU A 980 -23.52 -29.09 39.61
C GLU A 980 -23.23 -28.77 38.13
N LEU A 981 -24.07 -29.30 37.25
CA LEU A 981 -23.95 -29.06 35.82
C LEU A 981 -24.35 -27.61 35.52
N LYS A 982 -23.39 -26.80 35.12
CA LYS A 982 -23.65 -25.39 34.79
C LYS A 982 -24.09 -25.20 33.35
N LYS A 983 -23.36 -25.80 32.41
CA LYS A 983 -23.54 -25.66 30.95
C LYS A 983 -23.02 -26.88 30.20
N SER A 984 -23.48 -27.06 28.96
CA SER A 984 -22.97 -28.05 28.01
C SER A 984 -22.38 -27.37 26.78
N VAL A 985 -21.20 -27.82 26.35
CA VAL A 985 -20.48 -27.24 25.21
C VAL A 985 -19.90 -28.30 24.31
N VAL A 986 -19.78 -27.99 23.01
CA VAL A 986 -19.05 -28.82 22.05
C VAL A 986 -17.64 -28.25 21.89
N TYR A 987 -16.61 -29.01 22.25
CA TYR A 987 -15.23 -28.61 22.04
C TYR A 987 -14.68 -29.21 20.75
N PHE A 988 -14.27 -28.35 19.81
CA PHE A 988 -13.54 -28.74 18.61
C PHE A 988 -12.02 -28.52 18.83
N PRO A 989 -11.24 -29.58 19.10
CA PRO A 989 -9.83 -29.42 19.44
C PRO A 989 -8.96 -29.03 18.23
N GLY A 990 -9.36 -29.50 17.05
CA GLY A 990 -8.58 -29.36 15.82
C GLY A 990 -7.23 -30.09 15.86
N CYS A 991 -6.53 -30.05 14.73
CA CYS A 991 -5.31 -30.83 14.56
C CYS A 991 -4.11 -30.29 15.37
N GLY A 992 -4.05 -28.98 15.60
CA GLY A 992 -2.97 -28.35 16.36
C GLY A 992 -3.00 -28.73 17.84
N SER A 993 -4.16 -28.58 18.49
CA SER A 993 -4.30 -28.74 19.94
C SER A 993 -4.45 -30.19 20.38
N GLU A 994 -4.96 -31.08 19.53
CA GLU A 994 -5.15 -32.49 19.90
C GLU A 994 -4.08 -33.43 19.33
N ARG A 995 -3.59 -33.19 18.11
CA ARG A 995 -2.60 -34.06 17.46
C ARG A 995 -1.16 -33.60 17.73
N MET A 996 -0.89 -32.31 17.51
CA MET A 996 0.47 -31.76 17.61
C MET A 996 0.90 -31.41 19.03
N PHE A 997 0.02 -30.76 19.80
CA PHE A 997 0.28 -30.33 21.16
C PHE A 997 -0.85 -30.77 22.10
N PRO A 998 -0.98 -32.08 22.40
CA PRO A 998 -2.14 -32.63 23.12
C PRO A 998 -2.34 -32.10 24.54
N ASP A 999 -1.29 -31.49 25.11
CA ASP A 999 -1.35 -30.76 26.37
C ASP A 999 -2.39 -29.61 26.32
N ILE A 1000 -2.63 -29.01 25.15
CA ILE A 1000 -3.59 -27.93 24.95
C ILE A 1000 -5.02 -28.46 25.04
N SER A 1001 -5.37 -29.48 24.26
CA SER A 1001 -6.73 -30.05 24.31
C SER A 1001 -7.06 -30.63 25.69
N MET A 1002 -6.07 -31.22 26.36
CA MET A 1002 -6.24 -31.71 27.73
C MET A 1002 -6.47 -30.57 28.72
N ALA A 1003 -5.79 -29.43 28.57
CA ALA A 1003 -5.98 -28.28 29.44
C ALA A 1003 -7.39 -27.69 29.31
N VAL A 1004 -7.89 -27.58 28.07
CA VAL A 1004 -9.27 -27.12 27.81
C VAL A 1004 -10.30 -28.01 28.50
N ILE A 1005 -10.21 -29.33 28.29
CA ILE A 1005 -11.15 -30.27 28.90
C ILE A 1005 -11.03 -30.24 30.43
N ALA A 1006 -9.81 -30.19 30.98
CA ALA A 1006 -9.60 -30.16 32.43
C ALA A 1006 -10.15 -28.88 33.09
N LEU A 1007 -9.96 -27.71 32.46
CA LEU A 1007 -10.50 -26.43 32.94
C LEU A 1007 -12.04 -26.46 32.99
N LEU A 1008 -12.67 -26.91 31.90
CA LEU A 1008 -14.14 -26.96 31.82
C LEU A 1008 -14.74 -28.05 32.73
N TYR A 1009 -14.13 -29.23 32.77
CA TYR A 1009 -14.55 -30.34 33.65
C TYR A 1009 -14.50 -29.93 35.13
N ASN A 1010 -13.45 -29.21 35.54
CA ASN A 1010 -13.31 -28.71 36.91
C ASN A 1010 -14.14 -27.44 37.18
N ALA A 1011 -14.81 -26.87 36.18
CA ALA A 1011 -15.74 -25.76 36.32
C ALA A 1011 -17.21 -26.20 36.39
N GLY A 1012 -17.50 -27.51 36.25
CA GLY A 1012 -18.87 -28.04 36.19
C GLY A 1012 -19.51 -27.93 34.81
N VAL A 1013 -18.70 -27.73 33.76
CA VAL A 1013 -19.15 -27.67 32.36
C VAL A 1013 -19.01 -29.05 31.71
N ARG A 1014 -20.09 -29.54 31.10
CA ARG A 1014 -20.07 -30.78 30.31
C ARG A 1014 -19.45 -30.51 28.95
N VAL A 1015 -18.42 -31.28 28.57
CA VAL A 1015 -17.67 -31.08 27.33
C VAL A 1015 -17.87 -32.25 26.38
N VAL A 1016 -18.49 -32.01 25.24
CA VAL A 1016 -18.65 -33.00 24.15
C VAL A 1016 -17.51 -32.84 23.15
N ILE A 1017 -16.81 -33.93 22.81
CA ILE A 1017 -15.78 -33.95 21.77
C ILE A 1017 -16.17 -34.88 20.60
N PRO A 1018 -15.79 -34.55 19.35
CA PRO A 1018 -16.15 -35.33 18.17
C PRO A 1018 -15.58 -36.77 18.20
N PRO A 1019 -16.10 -37.70 17.38
CA PRO A 1019 -15.73 -39.11 17.45
C PRO A 1019 -14.29 -39.42 17.04
N GLU A 1020 -13.74 -38.65 16.09
CA GLU A 1020 -12.38 -38.86 15.59
C GLU A 1020 -11.50 -37.62 15.78
N TYR A 1021 -10.20 -37.80 15.55
CA TYR A 1021 -9.30 -36.68 15.37
C TYR A 1021 -9.71 -35.89 14.13
N LEU A 1022 -10.15 -34.64 14.31
CA LEU A 1022 -10.58 -33.79 13.19
C LEU A 1022 -9.54 -32.71 12.84
N CYS A 1023 -9.55 -32.30 11.58
CA CYS A 1023 -8.82 -31.15 11.09
C CYS A 1023 -9.83 -30.18 10.49
N CYS A 1024 -9.69 -28.88 10.81
CA CYS A 1024 -10.55 -27.84 10.27
C CYS A 1024 -10.33 -27.57 8.78
N GLY A 1025 -9.37 -28.20 8.10
CA GLY A 1025 -9.10 -27.98 6.67
C GLY A 1025 -8.24 -26.75 6.35
N TYR A 1026 -8.04 -25.81 7.28
CA TYR A 1026 -7.24 -24.59 7.05
C TYR A 1026 -5.83 -24.88 6.48
N PRO A 1027 -5.05 -25.86 6.99
CA PRO A 1027 -3.72 -26.13 6.45
C PRO A 1027 -3.73 -26.56 4.97
N LEU A 1028 -4.80 -27.20 4.50
CA LEU A 1028 -4.97 -27.57 3.09
C LEU A 1028 -5.25 -26.32 2.25
N MET A 1029 -6.18 -25.48 2.71
CA MET A 1029 -6.53 -24.20 2.07
C MET A 1029 -5.30 -23.28 1.95
N ALA A 1030 -4.54 -23.13 3.03
CA ALA A 1030 -3.32 -22.33 3.06
C ALA A 1030 -2.24 -22.81 2.07
N ASN A 1031 -2.26 -24.08 1.66
CA ASN A 1031 -1.35 -24.63 0.64
C ASN A 1031 -1.98 -24.68 -0.77
N GLY A 1032 -3.11 -23.99 -1.01
CA GLY A 1032 -3.79 -23.96 -2.30
C GLY A 1032 -4.60 -25.21 -2.64
N ARG A 1033 -4.78 -26.16 -1.70
CA ARG A 1033 -5.54 -27.40 -1.89
C ARG A 1033 -7.03 -27.20 -1.56
N MET A 1034 -7.68 -26.30 -2.30
CA MET A 1034 -9.06 -25.87 -2.06
C MET A 1034 -10.07 -27.02 -2.04
N LYS A 1035 -10.07 -27.87 -3.09
CA LYS A 1035 -10.96 -29.03 -3.18
C LYS A 1035 -10.86 -29.97 -1.97
N GLU A 1036 -9.65 -30.23 -1.49
CA GLU A 1036 -9.44 -31.09 -0.31
C GLU A 1036 -9.86 -30.41 0.99
N ALA A 1037 -9.68 -29.08 1.10
CA ALA A 1037 -10.17 -28.31 2.23
C ALA A 1037 -11.71 -28.30 2.27
N GLU A 1038 -12.36 -28.12 1.13
CA GLU A 1038 -13.82 -28.18 0.97
C GLU A 1038 -14.37 -29.57 1.30
N THR A 1039 -13.73 -30.64 0.82
CA THR A 1039 -14.12 -32.01 1.21
C THR A 1039 -14.04 -32.19 2.73
N LYS A 1040 -13.00 -31.65 3.38
CA LYS A 1040 -12.88 -31.71 4.84
C LYS A 1040 -13.89 -30.84 5.57
N SER A 1041 -14.24 -29.69 5.01
CA SER A 1041 -15.35 -28.87 5.51
C SER A 1041 -16.65 -29.67 5.51
N TYR A 1042 -17.00 -30.26 4.37
CA TYR A 1042 -18.21 -31.06 4.21
C TYR A 1042 -18.25 -32.24 5.19
N GLU A 1043 -17.17 -33.02 5.27
CA GLU A 1043 -17.07 -34.13 6.22
C GLU A 1043 -17.27 -33.68 7.68
N ASN A 1044 -16.69 -32.53 8.08
CA ASN A 1044 -16.86 -32.01 9.43
C ASN A 1044 -18.29 -31.53 9.68
N ARG A 1045 -18.93 -30.85 8.71
CA ARG A 1045 -20.32 -30.40 8.82
C ARG A 1045 -21.27 -31.56 9.05
N VAL A 1046 -21.09 -32.67 8.32
CA VAL A 1046 -21.88 -33.90 8.53
C VAL A 1046 -21.70 -34.44 9.94
N ILE A 1047 -20.46 -34.46 10.46
CA ILE A 1047 -20.21 -34.92 11.84
C ILE A 1047 -20.88 -33.99 12.85
N PHE A 1048 -20.77 -32.67 12.68
CA PHE A 1048 -21.40 -31.70 13.57
C PHE A 1048 -22.93 -31.78 13.55
N HIS A 1049 -23.54 -31.96 12.37
CA HIS A 1049 -24.99 -32.15 12.25
C HIS A 1049 -25.44 -33.36 13.07
N ARG A 1050 -24.78 -34.52 12.89
CA ARG A 1050 -25.12 -35.71 13.65
C ARG A 1050 -24.88 -35.55 15.16
N ILE A 1051 -23.84 -34.80 15.55
CA ILE A 1051 -23.64 -34.47 16.96
C ILE A 1051 -24.83 -33.66 17.46
N SER A 1052 -25.18 -32.56 16.77
CA SER A 1052 -26.31 -31.68 17.11
C SER A 1052 -27.62 -32.46 17.30
N ASP A 1053 -27.95 -33.35 16.36
CA ASP A 1053 -29.17 -34.17 16.43
C ASP A 1053 -29.22 -35.04 17.70
N ILE A 1054 -28.10 -35.70 18.03
CA ILE A 1054 -28.06 -36.66 19.13
C ILE A 1054 -27.93 -35.95 20.48
N VAL A 1055 -27.16 -34.87 20.56
CA VAL A 1055 -26.95 -34.12 21.82
C VAL A 1055 -27.94 -32.98 22.01
N ASN A 1056 -29.01 -32.91 21.21
CA ASN A 1056 -30.02 -31.86 21.32
C ASN A 1056 -30.61 -31.77 22.74
N TYR A 1057 -30.76 -32.91 23.43
CA TYR A 1057 -31.21 -32.96 24.82
C TYR A 1057 -30.22 -32.38 25.85
N MET A 1058 -28.97 -32.10 25.44
CA MET A 1058 -27.93 -31.55 26.31
C MET A 1058 -27.89 -30.02 26.31
N GLU A 1059 -28.69 -29.35 25.48
CA GLU A 1059 -28.75 -27.88 25.35
C GLU A 1059 -27.35 -27.26 25.16
N ILE A 1060 -26.74 -27.50 23.99
CA ILE A 1060 -25.41 -26.96 23.68
C ILE A 1060 -25.50 -25.45 23.46
N GLU A 1061 -24.84 -24.67 24.33
CA GLU A 1061 -24.81 -23.20 24.24
C GLU A 1061 -23.63 -22.65 23.43
N ASP A 1062 -22.50 -23.35 23.39
CA ASP A 1062 -21.29 -22.84 22.74
C ASP A 1062 -20.48 -23.94 22.03
N VAL A 1063 -19.87 -23.56 20.91
CA VAL A 1063 -18.85 -24.34 20.21
C VAL A 1063 -17.47 -23.77 20.52
N ILE A 1064 -16.73 -24.44 21.40
CA ILE A 1064 -15.44 -23.99 21.90
C ILE A 1064 -14.31 -24.41 20.94
N VAL A 1065 -13.37 -23.49 20.71
CA VAL A 1065 -12.10 -23.75 20.01
C VAL A 1065 -10.90 -23.33 20.85
N SER A 1066 -9.71 -23.82 20.48
CA SER A 1066 -8.44 -23.45 21.11
C SER A 1066 -7.36 -23.05 20.09
N CYS A 1067 -7.78 -22.69 18.87
CA CYS A 1067 -6.89 -22.32 17.79
C CYS A 1067 -7.60 -21.39 16.81
N GLY A 1068 -6.99 -20.23 16.51
CA GLY A 1068 -7.62 -19.24 15.62
C GLY A 1068 -7.83 -19.66 14.17
N THR A 1069 -7.01 -20.58 13.62
CA THR A 1069 -7.32 -21.13 12.28
C THR A 1069 -8.54 -22.04 12.30
N CYS A 1070 -8.84 -22.67 13.44
CA CYS A 1070 -10.06 -23.45 13.60
C CYS A 1070 -11.26 -22.51 13.73
N PHE A 1071 -11.15 -21.46 14.56
CA PHE A 1071 -12.15 -20.39 14.66
C PHE A 1071 -12.54 -19.87 13.26
N GLU A 1072 -11.55 -19.46 12.46
CA GLU A 1072 -11.82 -18.90 11.12
C GLU A 1072 -12.48 -19.89 10.17
N MET A 1073 -12.02 -21.15 10.12
CA MET A 1073 -12.64 -22.15 9.24
C MET A 1073 -14.05 -22.52 9.69
N LEU A 1074 -14.28 -22.67 10.99
CA LEU A 1074 -15.60 -23.04 11.50
C LEU A 1074 -16.61 -21.91 11.26
N ASN A 1075 -16.21 -20.63 11.33
CA ASN A 1075 -17.06 -19.52 10.91
C ASN A 1075 -17.43 -19.62 9.42
N LYS A 1076 -16.49 -19.99 8.55
CA LYS A 1076 -16.78 -20.24 7.12
C LYS A 1076 -17.74 -21.43 6.90
N TYR A 1077 -17.94 -22.30 7.91
CA TYR A 1077 -18.82 -23.46 7.80
C TYR A 1077 -20.28 -23.14 8.15
N ASN A 1078 -20.55 -21.93 8.65
CA ASN A 1078 -21.86 -21.52 9.19
C ASN A 1078 -22.37 -22.55 10.20
N ILE A 1079 -21.53 -22.93 11.17
CA ILE A 1079 -21.89 -23.92 12.21
C ILE A 1079 -23.04 -23.46 13.08
N GLU A 1080 -23.28 -22.15 13.18
CA GLU A 1080 -24.45 -21.56 13.83
C GLU A 1080 -25.78 -22.08 13.22
N ASN A 1081 -25.78 -22.48 11.94
CA ASN A 1081 -26.93 -23.14 11.30
C ASN A 1081 -27.10 -24.60 11.72
N ILE A 1082 -26.07 -25.22 12.29
CA ILE A 1082 -26.08 -26.62 12.75
C ILE A 1082 -26.43 -26.70 14.25
N PHE A 1083 -25.95 -25.74 15.05
CA PHE A 1083 -26.31 -25.58 16.46
C PHE A 1083 -27.02 -24.22 16.62
N PRO A 1084 -28.35 -24.18 16.42
CA PRO A 1084 -29.11 -22.93 16.51
C PRO A 1084 -28.94 -22.28 17.88
N GLY A 1085 -28.56 -20.99 17.89
CA GLY A 1085 -28.33 -20.23 19.12
C GLY A 1085 -26.95 -20.42 19.77
N ALA A 1086 -26.12 -21.36 19.28
CA ALA A 1086 -24.79 -21.56 19.84
C ALA A 1086 -23.73 -20.69 19.16
N ALA A 1087 -22.92 -19.98 19.95
CA ALA A 1087 -21.83 -19.15 19.45
C ALA A 1087 -20.52 -19.95 19.32
N ILE A 1088 -19.72 -19.66 18.28
CA ILE A 1088 -18.33 -20.15 18.19
C ILE A 1088 -17.46 -19.23 19.04
N THR A 1089 -16.72 -19.77 20.01
CA THR A 1089 -15.93 -18.98 20.95
C THR A 1089 -14.59 -19.64 21.29
N ASP A 1090 -13.55 -18.83 21.52
CA ASP A 1090 -12.27 -19.33 22.05
C ASP A 1090 -12.39 -19.68 23.54
N ILE A 1091 -11.73 -20.75 23.98
CA ILE A 1091 -11.72 -21.15 25.40
C ILE A 1091 -11.36 -20.00 26.36
N ASN A 1092 -10.44 -19.11 25.98
CA ASN A 1092 -10.02 -18.04 26.88
C ASN A 1092 -11.09 -16.93 26.96
N GLU A 1093 -11.76 -16.61 25.85
CA GLU A 1093 -12.91 -15.69 25.87
C GLU A 1093 -14.10 -16.30 26.61
N PHE A 1094 -14.35 -17.61 26.47
CA PHE A 1094 -15.39 -18.31 27.23
C PHE A 1094 -15.14 -18.21 28.73
N ILE A 1095 -13.92 -18.51 29.20
CA ILE A 1095 -13.56 -18.41 30.62
C ILE A 1095 -13.71 -16.99 31.14
N ALA A 1096 -13.34 -15.99 30.33
CA ALA A 1096 -13.49 -14.58 30.67
C ALA A 1096 -14.97 -14.15 30.75
N ARG A 1097 -15.79 -14.53 29.77
CA ARG A 1097 -17.22 -14.19 29.70
C ARG A 1097 -18.01 -14.78 30.86
N GLU A 1098 -17.79 -16.06 31.14
CA GLU A 1098 -18.48 -16.81 32.19
C GLU A 1098 -17.84 -16.61 33.57
N SER A 1099 -16.78 -15.79 33.69
CA SER A 1099 -16.06 -15.51 34.94
C SER A 1099 -15.65 -16.77 35.72
N ILE A 1100 -15.26 -17.83 35.01
CA ILE A 1100 -14.98 -19.15 35.61
C ILE A 1100 -13.71 -19.10 36.47
N TYR A 1101 -12.68 -18.39 36.01
CA TYR A 1101 -11.38 -18.31 36.66
C TYR A 1101 -10.88 -16.87 36.67
N GLN A 1102 -10.57 -16.35 37.86
CA GLN A 1102 -10.00 -15.01 38.03
C GLN A 1102 -8.90 -15.03 39.09
N LYS A 1103 -7.74 -14.47 38.77
CA LYS A 1103 -6.63 -14.31 39.72
C LYS A 1103 -5.76 -13.12 39.33
N LYS A 1104 -5.51 -12.21 40.26
CA LYS A 1104 -4.62 -11.06 40.02
C LYS A 1104 -3.16 -11.53 40.00
N PHE A 1105 -2.45 -11.28 38.91
CA PHE A 1105 -1.02 -11.54 38.78
C PHE A 1105 -0.22 -10.24 38.85
N ASN A 1106 0.76 -10.16 39.75
CA ASN A 1106 1.61 -8.96 39.87
C ASN A 1106 2.70 -8.88 38.79
N ASN A 1107 2.99 -9.99 38.10
CA ASN A 1107 4.03 -10.03 37.07
C ASN A 1107 3.47 -9.63 35.70
N THR A 1108 4.27 -8.90 34.91
CA THR A 1108 3.94 -8.57 33.53
C THR A 1108 3.87 -9.83 32.66
N LEU A 1109 2.72 -10.06 32.02
CA LEU A 1109 2.52 -11.16 31.07
C LEU A 1109 2.80 -10.67 29.65
N LEU A 1110 3.61 -11.42 28.91
CA LEU A 1110 3.86 -11.17 27.48
C LEU A 1110 2.90 -11.99 26.63
N TYR A 1111 2.21 -11.36 25.69
CA TYR A 1111 1.29 -12.02 24.76
C TYR A 1111 1.76 -11.89 23.31
N HIS A 1112 1.95 -13.03 22.66
CA HIS A 1112 2.12 -13.10 21.21
C HIS A 1112 0.78 -13.42 20.55
N GLU A 1113 0.19 -12.38 19.98
CA GLU A 1113 -0.97 -12.51 19.14
C GLU A 1113 -0.61 -13.29 17.85
N PRO A 1114 -1.31 -14.40 17.55
CA PRO A 1114 -1.05 -15.18 16.35
C PRO A 1114 -1.61 -14.50 15.08
N CYS A 1115 -1.12 -14.90 13.90
CA CYS A 1115 -1.60 -14.38 12.61
C CYS A 1115 -3.13 -14.49 12.43
N HIS A 1116 -3.75 -15.48 13.07
CA HIS A 1116 -5.19 -15.65 13.14
C HIS A 1116 -5.57 -15.66 14.62
N SER A 1117 -5.93 -14.49 15.16
CA SER A 1117 -6.35 -14.37 16.57
C SER A 1117 -7.77 -14.90 16.73
N PRO A 1118 -8.02 -15.83 17.68
CA PRO A 1118 -9.37 -16.26 18.05
C PRO A 1118 -10.02 -15.32 19.07
N LEU A 1119 -9.28 -14.37 19.66
CA LEU A 1119 -9.77 -13.44 20.69
C LEU A 1119 -10.40 -12.20 20.02
N LYS A 1120 -11.52 -12.39 19.31
CA LYS A 1120 -12.16 -11.35 18.51
C LYS A 1120 -13.43 -10.77 19.15
N SER A 1121 -14.13 -11.54 19.98
CA SER A 1121 -15.44 -11.13 20.51
C SER A 1121 -15.29 -10.15 21.67
N ILE A 1122 -14.34 -10.42 22.57
CA ILE A 1122 -14.01 -9.57 23.73
C ILE A 1122 -12.71 -8.81 23.45
N GLY A 1123 -11.77 -9.42 22.75
CA GLY A 1123 -10.46 -8.86 22.44
C GLY A 1123 -9.42 -9.19 23.51
N ALA A 1124 -8.16 -9.35 23.08
CA ALA A 1124 -7.08 -9.86 23.92
C ALA A 1124 -6.90 -9.07 25.24
N ASP A 1125 -6.89 -7.74 25.20
CA ASP A 1125 -6.69 -6.91 26.39
C ASP A 1125 -7.77 -7.16 27.45
N LYS A 1126 -9.05 -7.13 27.04
CA LYS A 1126 -10.19 -7.34 27.93
C LYS A 1126 -10.23 -8.78 28.47
N THR A 1127 -9.93 -9.78 27.63
CA THR A 1127 -9.82 -11.18 28.07
C THR A 1127 -8.76 -11.35 29.16
N PHE A 1128 -7.60 -10.73 29.01
CA PHE A 1128 -6.52 -10.80 30.00
C PHE A 1128 -6.87 -10.03 31.28
N ILE A 1129 -7.54 -8.88 31.20
CA ILE A 1129 -8.01 -8.14 32.38
C ILE A 1129 -9.02 -8.99 33.16
N ALA A 1130 -10.00 -9.59 32.49
CA ALA A 1130 -11.01 -10.43 33.13
C ALA A 1130 -10.39 -11.63 33.88
N ILE A 1131 -9.39 -12.28 33.29
CA ILE A 1131 -8.76 -13.49 33.84
C ILE A 1131 -7.65 -13.18 34.84
N TYR A 1132 -6.74 -12.28 34.48
CA TYR A 1132 -5.47 -12.03 35.17
C TYR A 1132 -5.43 -10.70 35.95
N GLY A 1133 -6.45 -9.86 35.79
CA GLY A 1133 -6.55 -8.55 36.43
C GLY A 1133 -5.66 -7.45 35.84
N ASN A 1134 -4.89 -7.74 34.78
CA ASN A 1134 -3.94 -6.82 34.16
C ASN A 1134 -3.89 -6.99 32.63
N LYS A 1135 -3.58 -5.90 31.91
CA LYS A 1135 -3.37 -5.90 30.45
C LYS A 1135 -2.02 -6.56 30.08
N PRO A 1136 -1.94 -7.39 29.02
CA PRO A 1136 -0.69 -8.02 28.63
C PRO A 1136 0.20 -7.04 27.86
N LEU A 1137 1.52 -7.23 27.96
CA LEU A 1137 2.47 -6.55 27.09
C LEU A 1137 2.55 -7.32 25.76
N SER A 1138 2.30 -6.63 24.65
CA SER A 1138 2.32 -7.25 23.32
C SER A 1138 3.74 -7.63 22.90
N ALA A 1139 3.89 -8.85 22.39
CA ALA A 1139 5.08 -9.32 21.69
C ALA A 1139 4.88 -9.09 20.17
N PRO A 1140 5.46 -8.03 19.57
CA PRO A 1140 5.18 -7.63 18.18
C PRO A 1140 5.84 -8.56 17.15
N ASN A 1141 5.33 -8.56 15.91
CA ASN A 1141 5.78 -9.36 14.75
C ASN A 1141 5.60 -10.89 14.85
N CYS A 1142 5.60 -11.54 13.68
CA CYS A 1142 5.38 -12.98 13.52
C CYS A 1142 6.57 -13.83 14.02
N CYS A 1143 6.28 -14.99 14.64
CA CYS A 1143 7.30 -15.97 15.06
C CYS A 1143 7.88 -16.82 13.90
N GLY A 1144 7.32 -16.71 12.69
CA GLY A 1144 7.75 -17.44 11.50
C GLY A 1144 7.33 -18.92 11.44
N GLU A 1145 6.43 -19.37 12.32
CA GLU A 1145 6.06 -20.79 12.43
C GLU A 1145 4.59 -21.08 12.10
N GLY A 1146 3.91 -20.15 11.43
CA GLY A 1146 2.51 -20.28 11.04
C GLY A 1146 2.28 -21.47 10.08
N GLY A 1147 1.38 -22.39 10.45
CA GLY A 1147 0.99 -23.52 9.61
C GLY A 1147 2.17 -24.39 9.16
N THR A 1148 2.28 -24.63 7.85
CA THR A 1148 3.38 -25.41 7.24
C THR A 1148 4.47 -24.52 6.64
N MET A 1149 4.45 -23.20 6.91
CA MET A 1149 5.38 -22.23 6.31
C MET A 1149 6.83 -22.55 6.66
N SER A 1150 7.12 -22.87 7.93
CA SER A 1150 8.49 -23.19 8.36
C SER A 1150 9.09 -24.44 7.70
N LEU A 1151 8.25 -25.33 7.19
CA LEU A 1151 8.64 -26.51 6.43
C LEU A 1151 8.77 -26.22 4.93
N SER A 1152 7.92 -25.32 4.43
CA SER A 1152 7.86 -24.93 3.02
C SER A 1152 8.97 -23.95 2.62
N THR A 1153 9.17 -22.93 3.46
CA THR A 1153 10.05 -21.77 3.22
C THR A 1153 10.85 -21.46 4.49
N PRO A 1154 11.79 -22.34 4.88
CA PRO A 1154 12.54 -22.20 6.13
C PRO A 1154 13.37 -20.92 6.19
N HIS A 1155 13.93 -20.46 5.06
CA HIS A 1155 14.74 -19.23 4.99
C HIS A 1155 13.93 -17.96 5.35
N ILE A 1156 12.70 -17.83 4.83
CA ILE A 1156 11.78 -16.73 5.20
C ILE A 1156 11.43 -16.83 6.68
N SER A 1157 11.03 -18.02 7.11
CA SER A 1157 10.62 -18.30 8.49
C SER A 1157 11.72 -17.99 9.51
N ASN A 1158 12.98 -18.29 9.19
CA ASN A 1158 14.12 -18.00 10.05
C ASN A 1158 14.43 -16.50 10.11
N SER A 1159 14.24 -15.77 9.01
CA SER A 1159 14.40 -14.30 8.99
C SER A 1159 13.36 -13.62 9.87
N LEU A 1160 12.09 -14.03 9.78
CA LEU A 1160 11.01 -13.55 10.67
C LEU A 1160 11.31 -13.85 12.14
N ARG A 1161 11.80 -15.06 12.43
CA ARG A 1161 12.22 -15.45 13.78
C ARG A 1161 13.40 -14.61 14.29
N GLY A 1162 14.33 -14.25 13.41
CA GLY A 1162 15.42 -13.32 13.69
C GLY A 1162 14.89 -11.96 14.15
N ARG A 1163 14.04 -11.32 13.36
CA ARG A 1163 13.36 -10.04 13.72
C ARG A 1163 12.70 -10.12 15.09
N LYS A 1164 11.94 -11.19 15.33
CA LYS A 1164 11.25 -11.42 16.60
C LYS A 1164 12.22 -11.49 17.79
N ARG A 1165 13.34 -12.19 17.61
CA ARG A 1165 14.39 -12.29 18.63
C ARG A 1165 15.03 -10.94 18.92
N ASP A 1166 15.32 -10.16 17.88
CA ASP A 1166 16.00 -8.87 18.02
C ASP A 1166 15.08 -7.86 18.74
N ASN A 1167 13.77 -7.88 18.45
CA ASN A 1167 12.76 -7.14 19.23
C ASN A 1167 12.68 -7.57 20.70
N PHE A 1168 12.94 -8.84 21.02
CA PHE A 1168 12.96 -9.25 22.42
C PHE A 1168 14.21 -8.76 23.15
N LEU A 1169 15.36 -8.71 22.46
CA LEU A 1169 16.59 -8.17 23.04
C LEU A 1169 16.45 -6.68 23.38
N SER A 1170 15.61 -5.91 22.67
CA SER A 1170 15.35 -4.51 23.00
C SER A 1170 14.35 -4.30 24.16
N ILE A 1171 13.56 -5.32 24.50
CA ILE A 1171 12.54 -5.25 25.57
C ILE A 1171 13.12 -5.71 26.93
N ILE A 1172 14.19 -6.50 26.92
CA ILE A 1172 14.69 -7.20 28.12
C ILE A 1172 15.94 -6.53 28.69
N GLU A 1173 15.85 -6.04 29.92
CA GLU A 1173 17.00 -5.54 30.69
C GLU A 1173 17.79 -6.65 31.43
N LYS A 1174 17.16 -7.81 31.73
CA LYS A 1174 17.75 -8.90 32.54
C LYS A 1174 17.68 -10.27 31.84
N LYS A 1175 18.71 -11.11 32.00
CA LYS A 1175 18.84 -12.47 31.40
C LYS A 1175 17.85 -13.54 31.92
N GLU A 1176 16.68 -13.16 32.43
CA GLU A 1176 15.69 -14.10 32.95
C GLU A 1176 14.94 -14.85 31.82
N PRO A 1177 14.49 -16.09 32.04
CA PRO A 1177 13.69 -16.82 31.07
C PRO A 1177 12.31 -16.19 30.90
N LEU A 1178 11.99 -15.74 29.67
CA LEU A 1178 10.71 -15.15 29.33
C LEU A 1178 9.65 -16.22 29.04
N THR A 1179 8.51 -16.14 29.72
CA THR A 1179 7.30 -16.88 29.33
C THR A 1179 6.43 -16.02 28.43
N ILE A 1180 6.14 -16.50 27.23
CA ILE A 1180 5.30 -15.78 26.25
C ILE A 1180 4.06 -16.61 25.95
N LEU A 1181 2.90 -16.01 26.19
CA LEU A 1181 1.60 -16.64 26.00
C LEU A 1181 1.11 -16.45 24.58
N THR A 1182 0.40 -17.43 24.04
CA THR A 1182 -0.26 -17.36 22.73
C THR A 1182 -1.50 -18.27 22.69
N SER A 1183 -2.46 -17.98 21.82
CA SER A 1183 -3.65 -18.81 21.56
C SER A 1183 -3.49 -19.72 20.32
N CYS A 1184 -2.29 -19.83 19.76
CA CYS A 1184 -2.02 -20.67 18.59
C CYS A 1184 -1.02 -21.79 18.89
N PRO A 1185 -1.38 -23.06 18.68
CA PRO A 1185 -0.46 -24.20 18.86
C PRO A 1185 0.82 -24.10 18.02
N SER A 1186 0.73 -23.65 16.76
CA SER A 1186 1.91 -23.48 15.89
C SER A 1186 2.84 -22.37 16.40
N CYS A 1187 2.29 -21.31 17.00
CA CYS A 1187 3.09 -20.23 17.55
C CYS A 1187 3.87 -20.67 18.80
N VAL A 1188 3.33 -21.60 19.60
CA VAL A 1188 4.06 -22.23 20.73
C VAL A 1188 5.37 -22.87 20.23
N GLN A 1189 5.32 -23.57 19.09
CA GLN A 1189 6.51 -24.12 18.45
C GLN A 1189 7.48 -23.02 18.01
N GLY A 1190 6.98 -21.98 17.33
CA GLY A 1190 7.80 -20.89 16.82
C GLY A 1190 8.54 -20.14 17.90
N LEU A 1191 7.84 -19.77 18.96
CA LEU A 1191 8.41 -19.09 20.12
C LEU A 1191 9.45 -19.97 20.83
N SER A 1192 9.19 -21.27 20.96
CA SER A 1192 10.14 -22.23 21.56
C SER A 1192 11.42 -22.42 20.73
N LYS A 1193 11.42 -22.04 19.45
CA LYS A 1193 12.60 -22.10 18.56
C LYS A 1193 13.48 -20.85 18.65
N ILE A 1194 13.08 -19.82 19.41
CA ILE A 1194 13.84 -18.57 19.59
C ILE A 1194 15.03 -18.73 20.55
N ASN A 1195 15.21 -19.92 21.13
CA ASN A 1195 16.26 -20.27 22.09
C ASN A 1195 17.68 -20.25 21.51
N ASN A 1196 18.23 -19.03 21.35
CA ASN A 1196 19.63 -18.73 21.09
C ASN A 1196 19.88 -17.27 21.53
N ARG A 1197 20.71 -17.04 22.55
CA ARG A 1197 20.96 -15.75 23.25
C ARG A 1197 19.86 -15.26 24.19
N VAL A 1198 18.60 -15.58 23.95
CA VAL A 1198 17.46 -15.33 24.86
C VAL A 1198 16.79 -16.66 25.21
N SER A 1199 16.45 -16.87 26.47
CA SER A 1199 15.67 -18.04 26.91
C SER A 1199 14.18 -17.71 26.83
N VAL A 1200 13.49 -18.29 25.84
CA VAL A 1200 12.06 -18.04 25.59
C VAL A 1200 11.29 -19.35 25.73
N GLN A 1201 10.29 -19.33 26.60
CA GLN A 1201 9.31 -20.40 26.76
C GLN A 1201 7.96 -19.94 26.19
N GLY A 1202 7.65 -20.37 24.98
CA GLY A 1202 6.30 -20.23 24.42
C GLY A 1202 5.33 -21.15 25.16
N LYS A 1203 4.20 -20.62 25.62
CA LYS A 1203 3.11 -21.40 26.24
C LYS A 1203 1.77 -21.04 25.62
N HIS A 1204 0.88 -22.03 25.55
CA HIS A 1204 -0.50 -21.79 25.16
C HIS A 1204 -1.28 -21.21 26.35
N LEU A 1205 -2.19 -20.25 26.11
CA LEU A 1205 -3.01 -19.62 27.15
C LEU A 1205 -3.76 -20.65 28.02
N ALA A 1206 -4.51 -21.57 27.39
CA ALA A 1206 -5.21 -22.64 28.11
C ALA A 1206 -4.29 -23.51 29.00
N VAL A 1207 -3.05 -23.79 28.57
CA VAL A 1207 -2.10 -24.57 29.38
C VAL A 1207 -1.61 -23.75 30.57
N HIS A 1208 -1.34 -22.46 30.35
CA HIS A 1208 -0.94 -21.55 31.42
C HIS A 1208 -2.06 -21.34 32.45
N LEU A 1209 -3.32 -21.25 32.00
CA LEU A 1209 -4.51 -21.24 32.86
C LEU A 1209 -4.59 -22.50 33.73
N ALA A 1210 -4.50 -23.69 33.11
CA ALA A 1210 -4.53 -24.95 33.85
C ALA A 1210 -3.41 -25.04 34.90
N GLU A 1211 -2.17 -24.65 34.55
CA GLU A 1211 -1.06 -24.61 35.53
C GLU A 1211 -1.31 -23.62 36.68
N SER A 1212 -1.97 -22.50 36.39
CA SER A 1212 -2.19 -21.41 37.35
C SER A 1212 -3.33 -21.67 38.32
N PHE A 1213 -4.42 -22.30 37.84
CA PHE A 1213 -5.65 -22.51 38.61
C PHE A 1213 -5.80 -23.95 39.11
N LEU A 1214 -5.34 -24.95 38.35
CA LEU A 1214 -5.43 -26.37 38.73
C LEU A 1214 -4.11 -26.92 39.32
N GLY A 1215 -3.06 -26.09 39.37
CA GLY A 1215 -1.74 -26.44 39.93
C GLY A 1215 -0.83 -27.19 38.95
N LYS A 1216 0.44 -27.39 39.32
CA LYS A 1216 1.47 -27.99 38.43
C LYS A 1216 1.20 -29.45 38.03
N ASN A 1217 0.46 -30.20 38.85
CA ASN A 1217 0.14 -31.62 38.63
C ASN A 1217 -1.21 -31.86 37.94
N TRP A 1218 -1.86 -30.79 37.46
CA TRP A 1218 -3.23 -30.81 36.91
C TRP A 1218 -3.53 -31.94 35.93
N LYS A 1219 -2.56 -32.37 35.10
CA LYS A 1219 -2.74 -33.47 34.14
C LYS A 1219 -2.99 -34.80 34.82
N LYS A 1220 -2.18 -35.14 35.83
CA LYS A 1220 -2.30 -36.40 36.55
C LYS A 1220 -3.59 -36.40 37.36
N ASP A 1221 -3.89 -35.27 37.99
CA ASP A 1221 -5.06 -35.09 38.84
C ASP A 1221 -6.35 -35.17 38.01
N PHE A 1222 -6.38 -34.55 36.83
CA PHE A 1222 -7.49 -34.64 35.88
C PHE A 1222 -7.76 -36.08 35.44
N ILE A 1223 -6.75 -36.81 34.95
CA ILE A 1223 -6.94 -38.20 34.50
C ILE A 1223 -7.40 -39.10 35.66
N LYS A 1224 -6.83 -38.92 36.85
CA LYS A 1224 -7.25 -39.67 38.04
C LYS A 1224 -8.70 -39.36 38.44
N SER A 1225 -9.10 -38.09 38.38
CA SER A 1225 -10.48 -37.66 38.68
C SER A 1225 -11.47 -38.23 37.69
N VAL A 1226 -11.18 -38.16 36.39
CA VAL A 1226 -12.05 -38.67 35.33
C VAL A 1226 -12.26 -40.18 35.46
N ASN A 1227 -11.19 -40.95 35.69
CA ASN A 1227 -11.28 -42.39 35.90
C ASN A 1227 -12.02 -42.76 37.19
N LYS A 1228 -11.79 -42.03 38.28
CA LYS A 1228 -12.42 -42.31 39.59
C LYS A 1228 -13.93 -42.00 39.60
N ASN A 1229 -14.36 -40.96 38.90
CA ASN A 1229 -15.74 -40.47 38.94
C ASN A 1229 -16.60 -40.98 37.77
N GLU A 1230 -16.11 -41.94 36.97
CA GLU A 1230 -16.74 -42.33 35.69
C GLU A 1230 -17.11 -41.12 34.83
N GLY A 1231 -16.21 -40.13 34.77
CA GLY A 1231 -16.50 -38.81 34.21
C GLY A 1231 -16.52 -38.75 32.68
N VAL A 1232 -16.54 -39.89 32.00
CA VAL A 1232 -16.64 -39.99 30.54
C VAL A 1232 -17.85 -40.83 30.16
N GLU A 1233 -18.79 -40.20 29.47
CA GLU A 1233 -19.91 -40.87 28.84
C GLU A 1233 -19.57 -41.19 27.37
N ARG A 1234 -19.91 -42.41 26.93
CA ARG A 1234 -19.74 -42.84 25.54
C ARG A 1234 -21.09 -42.80 24.84
N ILE A 1235 -21.19 -42.02 23.78
CA ILE A 1235 -22.45 -41.82 23.07
C ILE A 1235 -22.27 -42.29 21.63
N ILE A 1236 -23.03 -43.32 21.26
CA ILE A 1236 -22.91 -44.00 19.96
C ILE A 1236 -23.81 -43.28 18.95
N LEU A 1237 -23.24 -43.00 17.76
CA LEU A 1237 -23.89 -42.39 16.60
C LEU A 1237 -24.77 -43.38 15.84
#